data_AF-A0A939Y925-F1
#
_entry.id   AF-A0A939Y925-F1
#
_cell.length_a   1.000
_cell.length_b   1.000
_cell.length_c   1.000
_cell.angle_alpha   90.00
_cell.angle_beta   90.00
_cell.angle_gamma   90.00
#
_symmetry.space_group_name_H-M   'P 1'
#
loop_
_entity.id
_entity.type
_entity.pdbx_description
1 polymer ?
#
loop_
_entity_poly.entity_id
_entity_poly.type
_entity_poly.pdbx_seq_one_letter_code
_entity_poly.pdbx_strand_id
1 'polypeptide(L)'
;EIESLREESSKHFQLEDGSYQAIAYGAAVHRMDADGKWRDIDNRLYADRTESGRYSTQDGRFSFAESVSADELYTIDDGHYHISFGAILEGSPRSTAVIENHADRKTAAEGLTGEEKLEALKTIDNTTKITYYTVNDGVDLEYIISGNDVKENIIISQPTTKSVFTYRLKLIGLSAELEDNTISLKNKDGETVYLLTAPYMYDSAGAESAKVSYALEKDNEGCVITIDADSDWINDPERVFPVTVDPSVTKKILLDTYINSAYPTTSYGSQTSVVIGSTKIAYMFALMPSIPTYADINYATLSLRYYFASSSGGADIGLYRCLHTWSESMTWNDTNSWSNRGLSTTRTAIATATASSNINQNNPGTVSLNVTPLVQQWYAGGKNYGFGLKYEGGSLTNVYVHTYESTSSFRAYFTISYETATDLTVENGTYFIKNKHTEKYADTCQQTYEGGYIEQYEFTADTTQRWTFKYAHFGNYYTIKSEDSTTEYYMGVLGDSTSADVNVVMRQGLDSNGTRTMSAGMLWSVSNTASGAYKIQAITGEASDLALCVGAYVFNSNGVDIEQRLYYDDVDYKDEWFIVTPHNSVELEAQHQTNWCWAASAIMSSKIYMLSPISQEIAAVYEILDVLNYSPTNTQISNANQPNTVGGTEDALEFILGSDNVYSKWEKIYSESTLRSMIDNNNPVIISRGWYRIDGTRNGGHDTIIYGYHWDEVYNIYVYDIYDPSPVNIGSSYYRSYQSICNGNSPAIPTDPNDNGIWEGIVVYEIGPYTNTIDWPGA
;
A
#
# COMPACT_ATOMS: atom_id res chain seq x y z
N GLU A 1 18.39 5.98 6.39
CA GLU A 1 17.02 5.53 6.72
C GLU A 1 16.05 6.62 6.28
N ILE A 2 14.90 6.25 5.75
CA ILE A 2 13.83 7.15 5.31
C ILE A 2 12.74 7.14 6.39
N GLU A 3 12.71 8.16 7.25
CA GLU A 3 11.84 8.15 8.44
C GLU A 3 10.35 8.14 8.12
N SER A 4 9.94 8.67 6.96
CA SER A 4 8.54 8.71 6.52
C SER A 4 7.98 7.36 6.09
N LEU A 5 8.85 6.34 5.91
CA LEU A 5 8.47 4.98 5.53
C LEU A 5 8.63 3.99 6.71
N ARG A 6 8.72 4.50 7.95
CA ARG A 6 8.77 3.64 9.14
C ARG A 6 7.42 2.97 9.40
N GLU A 7 7.45 1.71 9.80
CA GLU A 7 6.31 0.95 10.33
C GLU A 7 6.72 0.25 11.63
N GLU A 8 5.79 -0.37 12.36
CA GLU A 8 6.06 -1.02 13.67
C GLU A 8 7.27 -1.96 13.61
N SER A 9 7.38 -2.78 12.56
CA SER A 9 8.40 -3.82 12.43
C SER A 9 9.27 -3.68 11.16
N SER A 10 9.34 -2.51 10.54
CA SER A 10 10.12 -2.33 9.30
C SER A 10 10.87 -1.01 9.19
N LYS A 11 11.98 -1.04 8.43
CA LYS A 11 12.83 0.12 8.12
C LYS A 11 13.13 0.18 6.63
N HIS A 12 13.19 1.39 6.09
CA HIS A 12 13.54 1.65 4.70
C HIS A 12 14.82 2.50 4.59
N PHE A 13 15.66 2.15 3.63
CA PHE A 13 16.94 2.81 3.37
C PHE A 13 17.02 3.16 1.89
N GLN A 14 17.44 4.39 1.58
CA GLN A 14 17.93 4.73 0.26
C GLN A 14 19.45 4.44 0.23
N LEU A 15 19.89 3.75 -0.80
CA LEU A 15 21.29 3.40 -1.04
C LEU A 15 21.97 4.48 -1.90
N GLU A 16 23.30 4.47 -1.95
CA GLU A 16 24.08 5.47 -2.68
C GLU A 16 23.87 5.42 -4.20
N ASP A 17 23.46 4.26 -4.73
CA ASP A 17 23.12 4.05 -6.14
C ASP A 17 21.69 4.49 -6.50
N GLY A 18 20.93 5.03 -5.53
CA GLY A 18 19.55 5.46 -5.72
C GLY A 18 18.51 4.37 -5.54
N SER A 19 18.91 3.10 -5.40
CA SER A 19 18.00 2.01 -5.06
C SER A 19 17.58 2.06 -3.60
N TYR A 20 16.58 1.26 -3.24
CA TYR A 20 16.00 1.21 -1.91
C TYR A 20 16.13 -0.19 -1.32
N GLN A 21 16.18 -0.24 0.01
CA GLN A 21 16.15 -1.49 0.75
C GLN A 21 15.17 -1.37 1.93
N ALA A 22 14.16 -2.23 1.94
CA ALA A 22 13.28 -2.44 3.09
C ALA A 22 13.74 -3.65 3.91
N ILE A 23 13.66 -3.53 5.23
CA ILE A 23 13.93 -4.63 6.16
C ILE A 23 12.70 -4.83 7.02
N ALA A 24 12.16 -6.04 7.03
CA ALA A 24 11.10 -6.43 7.95
C ALA A 24 11.66 -7.36 9.02
N TYR A 25 11.52 -6.93 10.26
CA TYR A 25 12.03 -7.60 11.45
C TYR A 25 10.94 -8.48 12.08
N GLY A 26 11.33 -9.58 12.73
CA GLY A 26 10.43 -10.41 13.53
C GLY A 26 10.00 -9.79 14.88
N ALA A 27 10.20 -8.49 15.07
CA ALA A 27 9.91 -7.74 16.29
C ALA A 27 9.56 -6.29 15.96
N ALA A 28 8.92 -5.60 16.90
CA ALA A 28 8.76 -4.16 16.83
C ALA A 28 10.13 -3.47 16.92
N VAL A 29 10.38 -2.55 16.00
CA VAL A 29 11.56 -1.68 15.95
C VAL A 29 11.19 -0.20 16.08
N HIS A 30 9.92 0.13 15.86
CA HIS A 30 9.37 1.46 16.07
C HIS A 30 8.12 1.42 16.98
N ARG A 31 7.90 2.52 17.71
CA ARG A 31 6.64 2.84 18.40
C ARG A 31 6.07 4.15 17.87
N MET A 32 4.75 4.24 17.83
CA MET A 32 4.07 5.47 17.45
C MET A 32 4.04 6.42 18.65
N ASP A 33 4.50 7.66 18.46
CA ASP A 33 4.41 8.71 19.46
C ASP A 33 3.00 9.35 19.50
N ALA A 34 2.77 10.24 20.48
CA ALA A 34 1.49 10.93 20.65
C ALA A 34 1.07 11.82 19.46
N ASP A 35 2.01 12.17 18.58
CA ASP A 35 1.76 12.94 17.35
C ASP A 35 1.45 12.03 16.14
N GLY A 36 1.38 10.71 16.35
CA GLY A 36 1.12 9.72 15.30
C GLY A 36 2.34 9.38 14.45
N LYS A 37 3.57 9.64 14.94
CA LYS A 37 4.81 9.38 14.19
C LYS A 37 5.56 8.17 14.73
N TRP A 38 6.06 7.32 13.83
CA TRP A 38 6.92 6.20 14.19
C TRP A 38 8.32 6.65 14.61
N ARG A 39 8.73 6.26 15.81
CA ARG A 39 10.05 6.52 16.41
C ARG A 39 10.78 5.22 16.69
N ASP A 40 12.10 5.23 16.54
CA ASP A 40 12.95 4.12 17.00
C ASP A 40 12.65 3.76 18.45
N ILE A 41 12.51 2.46 18.71
CA ILE A 41 12.41 1.97 20.08
C ILE A 41 13.77 2.11 20.76
N ASP A 42 13.78 2.85 21.86
CA ASP A 42 14.89 2.96 22.79
C ASP A 42 14.42 2.46 24.16
N ASN A 43 14.91 1.28 24.54
CA ASN A 43 14.53 0.63 25.80
C ASN A 43 15.53 0.93 26.92
N ARG A 44 16.43 1.89 26.75
CA ARG A 44 17.30 2.32 27.85
C ARG A 44 16.46 2.87 28.99
N LEU A 45 16.71 2.34 30.19
CA LEU A 45 16.07 2.76 31.42
C LEU A 45 16.87 3.89 32.07
N TYR A 46 16.17 4.94 32.46
CA TYR A 46 16.71 6.10 33.17
C TYR A 46 15.94 6.32 34.46
N ALA A 47 16.59 6.89 35.48
CA ALA A 47 15.90 7.29 36.69
C ALA A 47 14.72 8.22 36.33
N ASP A 48 13.53 7.86 36.80
CA ASP A 48 12.30 8.59 36.49
C ASP A 48 12.36 10.00 37.11
N ARG A 49 12.01 11.00 36.30
CA ARG A 49 12.08 12.42 36.70
C ARG A 49 10.83 12.87 37.46
N THR A 50 9.74 12.11 37.36
CA THR A 50 8.42 12.42 37.89
C THR A 50 8.09 11.63 39.15
N GLU A 51 8.65 10.41 39.29
CA GLU A 51 8.45 9.54 40.44
C GLU A 51 9.79 9.02 40.98
N SER A 52 10.14 9.38 42.23
CA SER A 52 11.41 8.91 42.81
C SER A 52 11.37 7.41 43.10
N GLY A 53 12.49 6.71 42.86
CA GLY A 53 12.59 5.28 43.14
C GLY A 53 12.06 4.39 42.01
N ARG A 54 11.99 4.92 40.79
CA ARG A 54 11.68 4.15 39.57
C ARG A 54 12.66 4.44 38.45
N TYR A 55 12.74 3.52 37.51
CA TYR A 55 13.47 3.63 36.26
C TYR A 55 12.50 3.43 35.09
N SER A 56 12.49 4.35 34.12
CA SER A 56 11.53 4.32 33.01
C SER A 56 12.24 4.54 31.67
N THR A 57 11.66 3.98 30.60
CA THR A 57 12.05 4.34 29.23
C THR A 57 11.65 5.78 28.93
N GLN A 58 12.34 6.41 27.97
CA GLN A 58 12.09 7.83 27.66
C GLN A 58 10.65 8.11 27.20
N ASP A 59 10.04 7.14 26.52
CA ASP A 59 8.65 7.20 26.06
C ASP A 59 7.63 6.76 27.14
N GLY A 60 8.10 6.36 28.33
CA GLY A 60 7.25 5.91 29.43
C GLY A 60 6.62 4.53 29.24
N ARG A 61 6.97 3.82 28.16
CA ARG A 61 6.42 2.49 27.84
C ARG A 61 6.66 1.46 28.94
N PHE A 62 7.88 1.41 29.44
CA PHE A 62 8.26 0.49 30.51
C PHE A 62 8.75 1.29 31.71
N SER A 63 8.29 0.88 32.90
CA SER A 63 8.77 1.44 34.16
C SER A 63 9.02 0.31 35.16
N PHE A 64 10.13 0.38 35.89
CA PHE A 64 10.55 -0.60 36.90
C PHE A 64 10.83 0.11 38.21
N ALA A 65 10.44 -0.50 39.33
CA ALA A 65 10.75 0.01 40.66
C ALA A 65 12.25 -0.16 41.00
N GLU A 66 12.80 0.72 41.82
CA GLU A 66 14.16 0.55 42.33
C GLU A 66 14.25 -0.64 43.30
N SER A 67 13.16 -0.91 44.04
CA SER A 67 13.07 -2.01 44.99
C SER A 67 12.07 -3.07 44.56
N VAL A 68 12.46 -4.34 44.70
CA VAL A 68 11.60 -5.50 44.40
C VAL A 68 10.32 -5.55 45.26
N SER A 69 10.31 -4.86 46.41
CA SER A 69 9.19 -4.85 47.35
C SER A 69 8.08 -3.83 47.02
N ALA A 70 8.21 -3.12 45.91
CA ALA A 70 7.19 -2.17 45.47
C ALA A 70 5.88 -2.87 45.07
N ASP A 71 4.75 -2.25 45.38
CA ASP A 71 3.42 -2.73 44.97
C ASP A 71 3.29 -2.89 43.45
N GLU A 72 4.02 -2.05 42.69
CA GLU A 72 4.14 -2.09 41.24
C GLU A 72 5.62 -2.24 40.87
N LEU A 73 6.09 -3.48 40.84
CA LEU A 73 7.46 -3.83 40.49
C LEU A 73 7.79 -3.37 39.07
N TYR A 74 6.91 -3.63 38.10
CA TYR A 74 7.06 -3.08 36.76
C TYR A 74 5.72 -2.85 36.07
N THR A 75 5.73 -1.93 35.10
CA THR A 75 4.55 -1.56 34.32
C THR A 75 4.84 -1.55 32.82
N ILE A 76 3.81 -1.82 32.03
CA ILE A 76 3.77 -1.70 30.57
C ILE A 76 2.60 -0.78 30.19
N ASP A 77 2.88 0.30 29.48
CA ASP A 77 1.89 1.32 29.09
C ASP A 77 1.98 1.66 27.58
N ASP A 78 0.91 1.51 26.79
CA ASP A 78 0.86 1.98 25.38
C ASP A 78 -0.09 3.17 25.18
N GLY A 79 -0.52 3.83 26.25
CA GLY A 79 -1.53 4.89 26.21
C GLY A 79 -2.97 4.41 26.05
N HIS A 80 -3.21 3.15 25.65
CA HIS A 80 -4.54 2.53 25.62
C HIS A 80 -4.74 1.55 26.77
N TYR A 81 -3.69 0.80 27.09
CA TYR A 81 -3.67 -0.24 28.10
C TYR A 81 -2.55 0.00 29.11
N HIS A 82 -2.83 -0.36 30.36
CA HIS A 82 -1.84 -0.33 31.43
C HIS A 82 -1.81 -1.69 32.12
N ILE A 83 -0.61 -2.28 32.21
CA ILE A 83 -0.36 -3.56 32.86
C ILE A 83 0.65 -3.31 33.97
N SER A 84 0.33 -3.71 35.19
CA SER A 84 1.20 -3.55 36.36
C SER A 84 1.36 -4.88 37.08
N PHE A 85 2.62 -5.24 37.36
CA PHE A 85 3.01 -6.44 38.09
C PHE A 85 3.64 -6.06 39.42
N GLY A 86 3.21 -6.68 40.51
CA GLY A 86 3.82 -6.58 41.84
C GLY A 86 4.19 -7.95 42.38
N ALA A 87 5.46 -8.19 42.71
CA ALA A 87 5.89 -9.47 43.27
C ALA A 87 5.36 -9.64 44.71
N ILE A 88 4.69 -10.75 44.98
CA ILE A 88 4.23 -11.10 46.34
C ILE A 88 5.33 -11.94 46.98
N LEU A 89 6.19 -11.27 47.74
CA LEU A 89 7.38 -11.86 48.34
C LEU A 89 7.15 -12.25 49.82
N GLU A 90 7.80 -13.31 50.26
CA GLU A 90 7.85 -13.65 51.68
C GLU A 90 8.98 -12.86 52.37
N GLY A 91 8.62 -12.08 53.39
CA GLY A 91 9.58 -11.24 54.14
C GLY A 91 9.65 -9.81 53.62
N SER A 92 10.78 -9.13 53.88
CA SER A 92 11.02 -7.75 53.42
C SER A 92 12.40 -7.63 52.79
N PRO A 93 12.62 -8.27 51.63
CA PRO A 93 13.90 -8.23 50.94
C PRO A 93 14.26 -6.80 50.54
N ARG A 94 15.55 -6.45 50.66
CA ARG A 94 16.09 -5.12 50.32
C ARG A 94 16.84 -5.12 48.99
N SER A 95 16.42 -5.95 48.04
CA SER A 95 17.03 -6.01 46.72
C SER A 95 16.78 -4.71 45.96
N THR A 96 17.85 -4.15 45.40
CA THR A 96 17.84 -2.98 44.51
C THR A 96 18.18 -3.41 43.09
N ALA A 97 17.52 -2.81 42.11
CA ALA A 97 17.74 -3.12 40.71
C ALA A 97 19.16 -2.79 40.22
N VAL A 98 19.73 -3.67 39.39
CA VAL A 98 20.94 -3.46 38.59
C VAL A 98 20.56 -3.44 37.12
N ILE A 99 20.92 -2.38 36.40
CA ILE A 99 20.49 -2.15 35.02
C ILE A 99 21.67 -2.29 34.05
N GLU A 100 21.47 -3.06 32.99
CA GLU A 100 22.37 -3.18 31.85
C GLU A 100 21.63 -2.70 30.59
N ASN A 101 21.82 -1.42 30.29
CA ASN A 101 21.26 -0.77 29.09
C ASN A 101 22.00 -1.19 27.82
N HIS A 102 21.28 -1.31 26.71
CA HIS A 102 21.91 -1.44 25.38
C HIS A 102 22.74 -0.20 25.01
N ALA A 103 23.61 -0.37 24.01
CA ALA A 103 24.39 0.73 23.45
C ALA A 103 23.50 1.74 22.71
N ASP A 104 23.95 3.00 22.65
CA ASP A 104 23.30 4.00 21.81
C ASP A 104 23.58 3.71 20.33
N ARG A 105 22.53 3.33 19.60
CA ARG A 105 22.62 2.99 18.18
C ARG A 105 23.05 4.17 17.31
N LYS A 106 22.66 5.41 17.63
CA LYS A 106 23.08 6.58 16.84
C LYS A 106 24.58 6.76 16.94
N THR A 107 25.14 6.62 18.14
CA THR A 107 26.58 6.66 18.37
C THR A 107 27.30 5.51 17.68
N ALA A 108 26.69 4.31 17.61
CA ALA A 108 27.31 3.16 16.93
C ALA A 108 27.45 3.35 15.40
N ALA A 109 26.58 4.15 14.78
CA ALA A 109 26.63 4.46 13.35
C ALA A 109 27.40 5.75 13.02
N GLU A 110 27.82 6.53 14.02
CA GLU A 110 28.59 7.76 13.83
C GLU A 110 29.98 7.46 13.26
N GLY A 111 30.35 8.15 12.19
CA GLY A 111 31.65 7.99 11.54
C GLY A 111 31.76 6.82 10.55
N LEU A 112 30.76 5.94 10.46
CA LEU A 112 30.67 4.90 9.43
C LEU A 112 30.12 5.48 8.11
N THR A 113 30.49 4.84 6.98
CA THR A 113 30.01 5.20 5.63
C THR A 113 29.60 3.96 4.83
N GLY A 114 28.81 4.14 3.77
CA GLY A 114 28.41 3.08 2.85
C GLY A 114 27.80 1.86 3.56
N GLU A 115 28.28 0.67 3.18
CA GLU A 115 27.77 -0.62 3.67
C GLU A 115 27.96 -0.83 5.17
N GLU A 116 29.07 -0.37 5.77
CA GLU A 116 29.31 -0.49 7.21
C GLU A 116 28.28 0.29 8.01
N LYS A 117 27.95 1.49 7.54
CA LYS A 117 26.89 2.31 8.14
C LYS A 117 25.54 1.65 7.97
N LEU A 118 25.27 1.12 6.78
CA LEU A 118 24.03 0.42 6.50
C LEU A 118 23.86 -0.75 7.48
N GLU A 119 24.82 -1.67 7.60
CA GLU A 119 24.76 -2.82 8.51
C GLU A 119 24.59 -2.42 9.99
N ALA A 120 25.30 -1.38 10.44
CA ALA A 120 25.10 -0.81 11.78
C ALA A 120 23.66 -0.30 11.98
N LEU A 121 23.08 0.33 10.96
CA LEU A 121 21.69 0.78 10.96
C LEU A 121 20.69 -0.34 10.67
N LYS A 122 21.07 -1.51 10.15
CA LYS A 122 20.16 -2.67 10.07
C LYS A 122 20.01 -3.35 11.41
N THR A 123 21.09 -3.35 12.18
CA THR A 123 21.15 -4.00 13.49
C THR A 123 20.21 -3.30 14.45
N ILE A 124 19.32 -4.08 15.06
CA ILE A 124 18.42 -3.62 16.11
C ILE A 124 19.01 -4.07 17.44
N ASP A 125 19.50 -3.10 18.21
CA ASP A 125 19.86 -3.29 19.60
C ASP A 125 18.99 -2.35 20.43
N ASN A 126 17.90 -2.90 20.95
CA ASN A 126 16.97 -2.24 21.86
C ASN A 126 16.70 -3.12 23.09
N THR A 127 17.73 -3.85 23.54
CA THR A 127 17.59 -4.81 24.63
C THR A 127 18.16 -4.25 25.93
N THR A 128 17.32 -4.15 26.97
CA THR A 128 17.78 -3.71 28.30
C THR A 128 17.50 -4.80 29.31
N LYS A 129 18.48 -5.09 30.17
CA LYS A 129 18.30 -6.01 31.29
C LYS A 129 18.20 -5.25 32.60
N ILE A 130 17.36 -5.75 33.50
CA ILE A 130 17.25 -5.27 34.87
C ILE A 130 17.15 -6.45 35.84
N THR A 131 18.05 -6.51 36.81
CA THR A 131 18.19 -7.65 37.71
C THR A 131 18.02 -7.23 39.17
N TYR A 132 17.17 -7.93 39.90
CA TYR A 132 17.00 -7.85 41.35
C TYR A 132 17.66 -9.05 42.00
N TYR A 133 18.81 -8.82 42.63
CA TYR A 133 19.57 -9.88 43.30
C TYR A 133 19.01 -10.22 44.67
N THR A 134 19.00 -11.51 45.02
CA THR A 134 18.67 -11.98 46.37
C THR A 134 17.27 -11.53 46.81
N VAL A 135 16.28 -11.71 45.93
CA VAL A 135 14.86 -11.45 46.26
C VAL A 135 14.37 -12.41 47.33
N ASN A 136 14.92 -13.62 47.34
CA ASN A 136 14.86 -14.64 48.39
C ASN A 136 16.23 -15.35 48.47
N ASP A 137 16.40 -16.26 49.43
CA ASP A 137 17.62 -17.06 49.55
C ASP A 137 17.86 -17.91 48.28
N GLY A 138 18.91 -17.58 47.54
CA GLY A 138 19.28 -18.24 46.29
C GLY A 138 18.35 -17.99 45.10
N VAL A 139 17.56 -16.89 45.11
CA VAL A 139 16.70 -16.50 43.99
C VAL A 139 16.97 -15.07 43.56
N ASP A 140 17.18 -14.87 42.26
CA ASP A 140 17.25 -13.57 41.60
C ASP A 140 16.10 -13.44 40.58
N LEU A 141 15.65 -12.21 40.31
CA LEU A 141 14.72 -11.90 39.22
C LEU A 141 15.42 -11.04 38.17
N GLU A 142 15.53 -11.51 36.95
CA GLU A 142 16.04 -10.74 35.80
C GLU A 142 14.89 -10.47 34.83
N TYR A 143 14.73 -9.23 34.38
CA TYR A 143 13.83 -8.87 33.31
C TYR A 143 14.63 -8.38 32.10
N ILE A 144 14.28 -8.87 30.91
CA ILE A 144 14.88 -8.48 29.63
C ILE A 144 13.82 -7.84 28.78
N ILE A 145 13.96 -6.54 28.53
CA ILE A 145 13.08 -5.76 27.65
C ILE A 145 13.65 -5.84 26.24
N SER A 146 12.83 -6.17 25.23
CA SER A 146 13.24 -6.16 23.83
C SER A 146 12.05 -5.83 22.92
N GLY A 147 12.20 -4.85 22.02
CA GLY A 147 11.07 -4.36 21.24
C GLY A 147 9.92 -3.95 22.16
N ASN A 148 8.74 -4.57 22.02
CA ASN A 148 7.57 -4.35 22.87
C ASN A 148 7.36 -5.42 23.95
N ASP A 149 8.32 -6.33 24.12
CA ASP A 149 8.21 -7.52 24.98
C ASP A 149 9.01 -7.35 26.29
N VAL A 150 8.58 -8.05 27.34
CA VAL A 150 9.32 -8.22 28.60
C VAL A 150 9.44 -9.72 28.89
N LYS A 151 10.67 -10.22 28.86
CA LYS A 151 11.02 -11.57 29.35
C LYS A 151 11.37 -11.48 30.83
N GLU A 152 10.91 -12.42 31.64
CA GLU A 152 11.35 -12.60 33.02
C GLU A 152 12.12 -13.92 33.17
N ASN A 153 13.19 -13.89 33.95
CA ASN A 153 14.01 -15.03 34.32
C ASN A 153 14.04 -15.09 35.85
N ILE A 154 13.44 -16.12 36.43
CA ILE A 154 13.56 -16.43 37.85
C ILE A 154 14.73 -17.39 38.01
N ILE A 155 15.84 -16.86 38.51
CA ILE A 155 17.13 -17.57 38.55
C ILE A 155 17.31 -18.17 39.95
N ILE A 156 17.26 -19.49 40.02
CA ILE A 156 17.48 -20.28 41.23
C ILE A 156 18.92 -20.74 41.23
N SER A 157 19.73 -20.29 42.20
CA SER A 157 21.18 -20.53 42.22
C SER A 157 21.60 -21.81 42.95
N GLN A 158 20.68 -22.47 43.65
CA GLN A 158 20.94 -23.65 44.49
C GLN A 158 19.65 -24.46 44.74
N PRO A 159 19.74 -25.72 45.19
CA PRO A 159 18.57 -26.48 45.63
C PRO A 159 17.71 -25.69 46.61
N THR A 160 16.40 -25.69 46.40
CA THR A 160 15.47 -24.81 47.10
C THR A 160 14.12 -25.45 47.34
N THR A 161 13.46 -25.04 48.44
CA THR A 161 12.04 -25.32 48.67
C THR A 161 11.13 -24.24 48.09
N LYS A 162 11.71 -23.16 47.52
CA LYS A 162 10.98 -22.06 46.89
C LYS A 162 10.89 -22.29 45.39
N SER A 163 9.86 -23.02 44.98
CA SER A 163 9.54 -23.31 43.57
C SER A 163 8.23 -22.64 43.11
N VAL A 164 7.59 -21.86 43.98
CA VAL A 164 6.35 -21.15 43.71
C VAL A 164 6.58 -19.65 43.81
N PHE A 165 6.16 -18.92 42.78
CA PHE A 165 6.31 -17.46 42.69
C PHE A 165 4.97 -16.81 42.38
N THR A 166 4.63 -15.74 43.08
CA THR A 166 3.30 -15.13 42.98
C THR A 166 3.40 -13.65 42.66
N TYR A 167 2.54 -13.18 41.75
CA TYR A 167 2.49 -11.81 41.28
C TYR A 167 1.07 -11.27 41.34
N ARG A 168 0.93 -10.05 41.84
CA ARG A 168 -0.27 -9.23 41.69
C ARG A 168 -0.25 -8.62 40.30
N LEU A 169 -1.31 -8.81 39.53
CA LEU A 169 -1.51 -8.23 38.20
C LEU A 169 -2.68 -7.24 38.24
N LYS A 170 -2.42 -5.97 37.93
CA LYS A 170 -3.43 -4.92 37.74
C LYS A 170 -3.51 -4.55 36.26
N LEU A 171 -4.73 -4.43 35.75
CA LEU A 171 -5.00 -4.20 34.32
C LEU A 171 -5.97 -3.01 34.14
N ILE A 172 -5.64 -2.11 33.23
CA ILE A 172 -6.55 -1.07 32.71
C ILE A 172 -6.79 -1.34 31.23
N GLY A 173 -8.07 -1.43 30.84
CA GLY A 173 -8.49 -1.69 29.46
C GLY A 173 -8.33 -3.14 28.99
N LEU A 174 -7.81 -4.03 29.84
CA LEU A 174 -7.59 -5.46 29.55
C LEU A 174 -8.23 -6.37 30.60
N SER A 175 -8.46 -7.62 30.22
CA SER A 175 -8.87 -8.71 31.10
C SER A 175 -7.98 -9.94 30.88
N ALA A 176 -7.68 -10.68 31.96
CA ALA A 176 -6.86 -11.89 31.88
C ALA A 176 -7.71 -13.17 31.82
N GLU A 177 -7.31 -14.11 30.95
CA GLU A 177 -7.87 -15.45 30.83
C GLU A 177 -6.75 -16.48 30.71
N LEU A 178 -6.82 -17.57 31.49
CA LEU A 178 -5.88 -18.69 31.46
C LEU A 178 -6.49 -19.85 30.67
N GLU A 179 -5.81 -20.28 29.62
CA GLU A 179 -6.17 -21.45 28.79
C GLU A 179 -4.88 -22.16 28.36
N ASP A 180 -4.84 -23.48 28.44
CA ASP A 180 -3.68 -24.30 28.04
C ASP A 180 -2.32 -23.78 28.57
N ASN A 181 -2.28 -23.45 29.86
CA ASN A 181 -1.10 -22.92 30.56
C ASN A 181 -0.57 -21.59 30.00
N THR A 182 -1.40 -20.84 29.28
CA THR A 182 -1.09 -19.55 28.67
C THR A 182 -2.08 -18.50 29.15
N ILE A 183 -1.62 -17.32 29.57
CA ILE A 183 -2.53 -16.24 29.99
C ILE A 183 -2.66 -15.23 28.86
N SER A 184 -3.87 -15.10 28.29
CA SER A 184 -4.20 -14.06 27.31
C SER A 184 -4.71 -12.81 28.01
N LEU A 185 -4.18 -11.64 27.65
CA LEU A 185 -4.71 -10.34 28.05
C LEU A 185 -5.54 -9.76 26.90
N LYS A 186 -6.86 -9.75 27.06
CA LYS A 186 -7.83 -9.40 26.02
C LYS A 186 -8.44 -8.02 26.22
N ASN A 187 -8.64 -7.29 25.14
CA ASN A 187 -9.39 -6.03 25.14
C ASN A 187 -10.91 -6.28 25.26
N LYS A 188 -11.69 -5.20 25.29
CA LYS A 188 -13.17 -5.24 25.39
C LYS A 188 -13.86 -5.94 24.21
N ASP A 189 -13.19 -6.02 23.06
CA ASP A 189 -13.70 -6.60 21.82
C ASP A 189 -13.37 -8.09 21.71
N GLY A 190 -12.65 -8.63 22.72
CA GLY A 190 -12.24 -10.04 22.81
C GLY A 190 -10.94 -10.36 22.09
N GLU A 191 -10.24 -9.37 21.56
CA GLU A 191 -8.95 -9.55 20.89
C GLU A 191 -7.82 -9.68 21.91
N THR A 192 -6.96 -10.69 21.75
CA THR A 192 -5.75 -10.85 22.58
C THR A 192 -4.71 -9.81 22.18
N VAL A 193 -4.38 -8.91 23.10
CA VAL A 193 -3.40 -7.83 22.88
C VAL A 193 -2.01 -8.25 23.37
N TYR A 194 -1.95 -8.92 24.53
CA TYR A 194 -0.71 -9.46 25.10
C TYR A 194 -0.89 -10.92 25.48
N LEU A 195 0.23 -11.65 25.47
CA LEU A 195 0.27 -13.05 25.84
C LEU A 195 1.35 -13.28 26.90
N LEU A 196 0.98 -13.98 27.97
CA LEU A 196 1.95 -14.64 28.84
C LEU A 196 2.06 -16.09 28.40
N THR A 197 3.15 -16.42 27.73
CA THR A 197 3.38 -17.74 27.14
C THR A 197 3.64 -18.78 28.22
N ALA A 198 3.33 -20.04 27.92
CA ALA A 198 3.52 -21.14 28.85
C ALA A 198 4.98 -21.21 29.33
N PRO A 199 5.22 -21.16 30.65
CA PRO A 199 6.57 -21.09 31.18
C PRO A 199 7.22 -22.46 31.12
N TYR A 200 8.55 -22.46 31.10
CA TYR A 200 9.36 -23.67 31.24
C TYR A 200 10.57 -23.36 32.10
N MET A 201 11.35 -24.40 32.44
CA MET A 201 12.58 -24.23 33.18
C MET A 201 13.73 -25.01 32.58
N TYR A 202 14.94 -24.52 32.77
CA TYR A 202 16.16 -25.15 32.28
C TYR A 202 17.33 -24.94 33.23
N ASP A 203 18.28 -25.87 33.22
CA ASP A 203 19.49 -25.80 34.04
C ASP A 203 20.69 -25.24 33.24
N SER A 204 21.80 -24.97 33.92
CA SER A 204 22.97 -24.35 33.29
C SER A 204 23.72 -25.30 32.33
N ALA A 205 23.36 -26.58 32.29
CA ALA A 205 23.85 -27.55 31.32
C ALA A 205 22.91 -27.68 30.09
N GLY A 206 21.79 -26.96 30.09
CA GLY A 206 20.81 -26.95 29.00
C GLY A 206 19.76 -28.07 29.07
N ALA A 207 19.61 -28.74 30.22
CA ALA A 207 18.49 -29.67 30.40
C ALA A 207 17.20 -28.88 30.65
N GLU A 208 16.13 -29.18 29.91
CA GLU A 208 14.86 -28.44 29.93
C GLU A 208 13.71 -29.27 30.52
N SER A 209 12.71 -28.59 31.09
CA SER A 209 11.47 -29.18 31.57
C SER A 209 10.29 -28.23 31.38
N ALA A 210 9.22 -28.72 30.76
CA ALA A 210 7.94 -28.02 30.62
C ALA A 210 7.05 -28.15 31.86
N LYS A 211 7.56 -28.71 32.97
CA LYS A 211 6.79 -28.88 34.22
C LYS A 211 6.77 -27.59 35.05
N VAL A 212 6.23 -26.53 34.45
CA VAL A 212 5.97 -25.26 35.11
C VAL A 212 4.55 -24.85 34.74
N SER A 213 3.74 -24.43 35.70
CA SER A 213 2.34 -24.11 35.46
C SER A 213 1.92 -22.75 36.01
N TYR A 214 1.02 -22.07 35.31
CA TYR A 214 0.33 -20.91 35.82
C TYR A 214 -0.97 -21.32 36.53
N ALA A 215 -1.27 -20.62 37.62
CA ALA A 215 -2.62 -20.47 38.13
C ALA A 215 -3.00 -18.98 38.09
N LEU A 216 -4.27 -18.69 37.77
CA LEU A 216 -4.80 -17.33 37.69
C LEU A 216 -6.04 -17.23 38.59
N GLU A 217 -5.97 -16.41 39.62
CA GLU A 217 -7.08 -16.10 40.52
C GLU A 217 -7.49 -14.63 40.36
N LYS A 218 -8.80 -14.35 40.45
CA LYS A 218 -9.34 -12.98 40.38
C LYS A 218 -9.89 -12.60 41.74
N ASP A 219 -9.56 -11.39 42.19
CA ASP A 219 -10.10 -10.82 43.42
C ASP A 219 -10.45 -9.33 43.26
N ASN A 220 -10.77 -8.66 44.37
CA ASN A 220 -11.21 -7.26 44.34
C ASN A 220 -10.08 -6.26 43.99
N GLU A 221 -8.81 -6.70 44.03
CA GLU A 221 -7.63 -5.87 43.81
C GLU A 221 -6.97 -6.14 42.44
N GLY A 222 -7.52 -7.07 41.64
CA GLY A 222 -7.06 -7.39 40.29
C GLY A 222 -7.01 -8.90 40.06
N CYS A 223 -5.90 -9.36 39.50
CA CYS A 223 -5.59 -10.79 39.34
C CYS A 223 -4.36 -11.16 40.16
N VAL A 224 -4.27 -12.43 40.56
CA VAL A 224 -3.07 -13.03 41.15
C VAL A 224 -2.62 -14.15 40.22
N ILE A 225 -1.38 -14.06 39.76
CA ILE A 225 -0.72 -15.09 38.96
C ILE A 225 0.21 -15.86 39.89
N THR A 226 0.12 -17.19 39.85
CA THR A 226 1.04 -18.08 40.55
C THR A 226 1.78 -18.93 39.52
N ILE A 227 3.09 -18.95 39.61
CA ILE A 227 4.00 -19.78 38.82
C ILE A 227 4.43 -20.93 39.72
N ASP A 228 4.05 -22.15 39.39
CA ASP A 228 4.41 -23.37 40.11
C ASP A 228 5.39 -24.19 39.27
N ALA A 229 6.67 -24.13 39.63
CA ALA A 229 7.74 -24.91 39.02
C ALA A 229 7.96 -26.24 39.78
N ASP A 230 8.15 -27.34 39.04
CA ASP A 230 8.31 -28.68 39.63
C ASP A 230 9.57 -28.76 40.50
N SER A 231 9.35 -28.74 41.82
CA SER A 231 10.40 -28.75 42.84
C SER A 231 11.26 -30.01 42.80
N ASP A 232 10.68 -31.16 42.45
CA ASP A 232 11.41 -32.43 42.34
C ASP A 232 12.46 -32.36 41.21
N TRP A 233 12.10 -31.77 40.07
CA TRP A 233 13.01 -31.57 38.95
C TRP A 233 14.10 -30.55 39.28
N ILE A 234 13.77 -29.44 39.93
CA ILE A 234 14.75 -28.41 40.35
C ILE A 234 15.79 -29.01 41.30
N ASN A 235 15.34 -29.86 42.24
CA ASN A 235 16.19 -30.44 43.28
C ASN A 235 16.81 -31.80 42.89
N ASP A 236 16.62 -32.25 41.64
CA ASP A 236 17.21 -33.49 41.17
C ASP A 236 18.75 -33.39 41.25
N PRO A 237 19.47 -34.36 41.85
CA PRO A 237 20.93 -34.33 41.95
C PRO A 237 21.69 -34.24 40.62
N GLU A 238 21.03 -34.52 39.49
CA GLU A 238 21.59 -34.34 38.15
C GLU A 238 21.54 -32.88 37.64
N ARG A 239 20.84 -31.96 38.31
CA ARG A 239 20.75 -30.56 37.88
C ARG A 239 22.06 -29.81 38.10
N VAL A 240 22.40 -28.98 37.12
CA VAL A 240 23.53 -28.04 37.21
C VAL A 240 22.99 -26.63 37.37
N PHE A 241 23.27 -26.00 38.50
CA PHE A 241 22.77 -24.66 38.81
C PHE A 241 23.60 -23.55 38.14
N PRO A 242 23.00 -22.38 37.83
CA PRO A 242 21.62 -22.02 38.15
C PRO A 242 20.57 -22.72 37.28
N VAL A 243 19.38 -22.88 37.86
CA VAL A 243 18.15 -23.24 37.14
C VAL A 243 17.36 -21.97 36.88
N THR A 244 16.91 -21.74 35.65
CA THR A 244 16.09 -20.60 35.28
C THR A 244 14.67 -21.05 35.00
N VAL A 245 13.68 -20.39 35.60
CA VAL A 245 12.25 -20.47 35.23
C VAL A 245 11.91 -19.23 34.41
N ASP A 246 11.32 -19.43 33.23
CA ASP A 246 11.17 -18.38 32.19
C ASP A 246 9.69 -18.10 31.87
N PRO A 247 9.04 -17.17 32.59
CA PRO A 247 7.79 -16.55 32.15
C PRO A 247 8.04 -15.31 31.26
N SER A 248 7.21 -15.08 30.24
CA SER A 248 7.37 -13.94 29.31
C SER A 248 6.06 -13.24 28.99
N VAL A 249 6.03 -11.90 28.96
CA VAL A 249 4.90 -11.07 28.49
C VAL A 249 5.23 -10.51 27.12
N THR A 250 4.44 -10.83 26.09
CA THR A 250 4.79 -10.51 24.71
C THR A 250 3.62 -9.93 23.89
N LYS A 251 3.96 -9.14 22.85
CA LYS A 251 3.01 -8.59 21.86
C LYS A 251 3.35 -9.17 20.48
N LYS A 252 2.48 -10.03 19.96
CA LYS A 252 2.81 -10.93 18.84
C LYS A 252 2.85 -10.25 17.48
N ILE A 253 3.98 -10.38 16.77
CA ILE A 253 4.21 -9.78 15.44
C ILE A 253 4.62 -10.83 14.37
N LEU A 254 5.11 -12.00 14.78
CA LEU A 254 5.54 -13.09 13.89
C LEU A 254 4.87 -14.41 14.31
N LEU A 255 4.58 -15.29 13.33
CA LEU A 255 4.09 -16.64 13.59
C LEU A 255 5.10 -17.66 13.09
N ASP A 256 5.39 -18.68 13.91
CA ASP A 256 6.25 -19.80 13.54
C ASP A 256 5.87 -21.10 14.28
N THR A 257 6.10 -22.25 13.65
CA THR A 257 5.91 -23.57 14.27
C THR A 257 6.65 -24.63 13.47
N TYR A 258 6.69 -25.86 13.99
CA TYR A 258 7.06 -27.01 13.18
C TYR A 258 6.16 -28.21 13.47
N ILE A 259 6.08 -29.11 12.50
CA ILE A 259 5.39 -30.40 12.64
C ILE A 259 6.40 -31.53 12.63
N ASN A 260 6.13 -32.60 13.37
CA ASN A 260 7.03 -33.74 13.47
C ASN A 260 6.29 -35.05 13.20
N SER A 261 6.70 -35.79 12.17
CA SER A 261 6.07 -37.07 11.82
C SER A 261 6.25 -38.14 12.90
N ALA A 262 7.28 -38.03 13.74
CA ALA A 262 7.51 -38.94 14.85
C ALA A 262 6.52 -38.73 16.01
N TYR A 263 5.92 -37.55 16.14
CA TYR A 263 4.96 -37.19 17.18
C TYR A 263 3.76 -36.45 16.56
N PRO A 264 2.88 -37.18 15.85
CA PRO A 264 2.02 -36.55 14.85
C PRO A 264 0.84 -35.74 15.42
N THR A 265 0.57 -35.83 16.73
CA THR A 265 -0.49 -35.10 17.43
C THR A 265 0.03 -33.98 18.31
N THR A 266 1.35 -33.74 18.33
CA THR A 266 1.96 -32.71 19.17
C THR A 266 2.07 -31.40 18.38
N SER A 267 1.67 -30.30 19.01
CA SER A 267 1.96 -28.95 18.53
C SER A 267 3.28 -28.47 19.13
N TYR A 268 4.02 -27.67 18.36
CA TYR A 268 5.31 -27.11 18.76
C TYR A 268 5.34 -25.58 18.65
N GLY A 269 4.18 -24.94 18.55
CA GLY A 269 4.06 -23.49 18.38
C GLY A 269 4.66 -22.66 19.52
N SER A 270 4.72 -23.23 20.73
CA SER A 270 5.26 -22.56 21.92
C SER A 270 6.74 -22.86 22.16
N GLN A 271 7.45 -23.48 21.21
CA GLN A 271 8.85 -23.83 21.38
C GLN A 271 9.77 -22.63 21.09
N THR A 272 10.84 -22.48 21.87
CA THR A 272 11.85 -21.43 21.70
C THR A 272 12.80 -21.66 20.51
N SER A 273 12.60 -22.75 19.77
CA SER A 273 13.29 -23.03 18.52
C SER A 273 12.42 -23.87 17.61
N VAL A 274 12.44 -23.52 16.33
CA VAL A 274 11.83 -24.29 15.26
C VAL A 274 12.89 -25.21 14.68
N VAL A 275 12.53 -26.48 14.50
CA VAL A 275 13.47 -27.51 14.09
C VAL A 275 13.17 -27.97 12.67
N ILE A 276 14.17 -27.84 11.80
CA ILE A 276 14.14 -28.35 10.42
C ILE A 276 14.94 -29.65 10.41
N GLY A 277 14.31 -30.76 10.02
CA GLY A 277 14.98 -32.05 10.06
C GLY A 277 14.31 -33.13 9.22
N SER A 278 14.90 -34.32 9.17
CA SER A 278 14.40 -35.40 8.30
C SER A 278 12.96 -35.85 8.60
N THR A 279 12.49 -35.65 9.84
CA THR A 279 11.10 -35.91 10.26
C THR A 279 10.29 -34.64 10.54
N LYS A 280 10.89 -33.45 10.35
CA LYS A 280 10.33 -32.18 10.81
C LYS A 280 10.25 -31.13 9.71
N ILE A 281 9.12 -30.44 9.63
CA ILE A 281 8.88 -29.37 8.67
C ILE A 281 8.51 -28.12 9.45
N ALA A 282 9.25 -27.04 9.22
CA ALA A 282 9.03 -25.75 9.84
C ALA A 282 8.12 -24.87 8.97
N TYR A 283 7.32 -24.03 9.60
CA TYR A 283 6.46 -23.02 8.97
C TYR A 283 6.75 -21.67 9.58
N MET A 284 6.85 -20.64 8.75
CA MET A 284 7.11 -19.27 9.18
C MET A 284 6.26 -18.28 8.37
N PHE A 285 5.68 -17.30 9.05
CA PHE A 285 4.90 -16.22 8.45
C PHE A 285 5.36 -14.88 9.03
N ALA A 286 5.58 -13.92 8.15
CA ALA A 286 5.87 -12.55 8.54
C ALA A 286 5.03 -11.59 7.68
N LEU A 287 4.65 -10.47 8.31
CA LEU A 287 4.09 -9.33 7.60
C LEU A 287 5.18 -8.71 6.72
N MET A 288 4.84 -8.48 5.46
CA MET A 288 5.73 -7.78 4.52
C MET A 288 5.60 -6.27 4.74
N PRO A 289 6.69 -5.51 4.62
CA PRO A 289 6.64 -4.06 4.79
C PRO A 289 5.84 -3.40 3.65
N SER A 290 5.31 -2.20 3.83
CA SER A 290 4.72 -1.48 2.68
C SER A 290 5.84 -0.90 1.82
N ILE A 291 5.85 -1.25 0.54
CA ILE A 291 6.71 -0.59 -0.47
C ILE A 291 5.83 0.27 -1.39
N PRO A 292 6.38 1.31 -2.05
CA PRO A 292 5.63 2.11 -3.01
C PRO A 292 4.93 1.25 -4.05
N THR A 293 3.71 1.64 -4.40
CA THR A 293 2.92 0.92 -5.41
C THR A 293 3.71 0.86 -6.72
N TYR A 294 3.85 -0.36 -7.26
CA TYR A 294 4.64 -0.66 -8.47
C TYR A 294 6.17 -0.57 -8.34
N ALA A 295 6.72 -0.53 -7.13
CA ALA A 295 8.16 -0.72 -6.93
C ALA A 295 8.64 -2.03 -7.57
N ASP A 296 9.77 -1.97 -8.29
CA ASP A 296 10.38 -3.16 -8.86
C ASP A 296 11.27 -3.83 -7.82
N ILE A 297 10.98 -5.10 -7.51
CA ILE A 297 11.70 -5.85 -6.49
C ILE A 297 12.82 -6.61 -7.18
N ASN A 298 14.01 -6.02 -7.14
CA ASN A 298 15.24 -6.60 -7.69
C ASN A 298 15.63 -7.89 -6.96
N TYR A 299 15.51 -7.87 -5.63
CA TYR A 299 16.03 -8.94 -4.79
C TYR A 299 15.32 -9.01 -3.44
N ALA A 300 14.99 -10.21 -2.96
CA ALA A 300 14.49 -10.39 -1.61
C ALA A 300 15.08 -11.65 -0.94
N THR A 301 15.42 -11.55 0.34
CA THR A 301 15.97 -12.65 1.14
C THR A 301 15.25 -12.83 2.45
N LEU A 302 15.14 -14.09 2.87
CA LEU A 302 14.82 -14.50 4.23
C LEU A 302 16.13 -14.91 4.91
N SER A 303 16.49 -14.21 5.98
CA SER A 303 17.66 -14.54 6.80
C SER A 303 17.23 -15.26 8.07
N LEU A 304 17.79 -16.45 8.29
CA LEU A 304 17.55 -17.29 9.46
C LEU A 304 18.78 -17.31 10.37
N ARG A 305 18.56 -17.23 11.68
CA ARG A 305 19.60 -17.41 12.69
C ARG A 305 19.55 -18.85 13.20
N TYR A 306 20.60 -19.61 12.94
CA TYR A 306 20.62 -21.05 13.19
C TYR A 306 21.74 -21.49 14.13
N TYR A 307 21.53 -22.63 14.79
CA TYR A 307 22.57 -23.32 15.54
C TYR A 307 22.44 -24.85 15.42
N PHE A 308 23.48 -25.54 15.87
CA PHE A 308 23.56 -26.99 15.92
C PHE A 308 24.04 -27.44 17.31
N ALA A 309 23.65 -28.63 17.73
CA ALA A 309 24.23 -29.30 18.91
C ALA A 309 25.63 -29.90 18.62
N SER A 310 26.08 -29.86 17.36
CA SER A 310 27.39 -30.31 16.90
C SER A 310 28.24 -29.10 16.50
N SER A 311 29.56 -29.18 16.69
CA SER A 311 30.53 -28.17 16.27
C SER A 311 31.08 -28.38 14.85
N SER A 312 30.65 -29.43 14.13
CA SER A 312 31.08 -29.73 12.76
C SER A 312 29.99 -30.44 11.95
N GLY A 313 30.05 -30.32 10.62
CA GLY A 313 29.04 -30.82 9.68
C GLY A 313 28.14 -29.72 9.14
N GLY A 314 27.03 -30.10 8.49
CA GLY A 314 26.04 -29.14 7.98
C GLY A 314 24.77 -29.80 7.49
N ALA A 315 23.80 -28.97 7.15
CA ALA A 315 22.49 -29.37 6.65
C ALA A 315 21.98 -28.38 5.60
N ASP A 316 21.32 -28.90 4.56
CA ASP A 316 20.68 -28.13 3.52
C ASP A 316 19.21 -27.86 3.89
N ILE A 317 18.83 -26.59 3.82
CA ILE A 317 17.50 -26.09 4.12
C ILE A 317 16.83 -25.70 2.80
N GLY A 318 15.77 -26.42 2.42
CA GLY A 318 14.92 -26.09 1.30
C GLY A 318 13.74 -25.24 1.71
N LEU A 319 13.46 -24.17 0.97
CA LEU A 319 12.31 -23.29 1.17
C LEU A 319 11.23 -23.54 0.11
N TYR A 320 10.00 -23.64 0.57
CA TYR A 320 8.80 -23.92 -0.23
C TYR A 320 7.70 -22.92 0.08
N ARG A 321 6.84 -22.63 -0.90
CA ARG A 321 5.69 -21.73 -0.72
C ARG A 321 4.58 -22.42 0.06
N CYS A 322 4.03 -21.76 1.08
CA CYS A 322 2.80 -22.20 1.73
C CYS A 322 1.58 -21.91 0.85
N LEU A 323 0.62 -22.85 0.82
CA LEU A 323 -0.58 -22.78 0.00
C LEU A 323 -1.86 -22.52 0.82
N HIS A 324 -1.75 -22.59 2.15
CA HIS A 324 -2.86 -22.49 3.09
C HIS A 324 -2.47 -21.61 4.28
N THR A 325 -3.47 -20.97 4.88
CA THR A 325 -3.34 -20.41 6.24
C THR A 325 -3.12 -21.54 7.25
N TRP A 326 -2.33 -21.26 8.28
CA TRP A 326 -2.01 -22.20 9.35
C TRP A 326 -1.91 -21.45 10.68
N SER A 327 -1.97 -22.19 11.78
CA SER A 327 -1.79 -21.69 13.15
C SER A 327 -0.60 -22.39 13.79
N GLU A 328 -0.03 -21.80 14.83
CA GLU A 328 1.09 -22.43 15.54
C GLU A 328 0.68 -23.67 16.34
N SER A 329 -0.61 -23.79 16.66
CA SER A 329 -1.23 -25.00 17.24
C SER A 329 -1.29 -26.18 16.26
N MET A 330 -0.93 -25.98 14.99
CA MET A 330 -0.93 -27.01 13.97
C MET A 330 -0.06 -28.21 14.35
N THR A 331 -0.60 -29.41 14.14
CA THR A 331 0.08 -30.68 14.32
C THR A 331 0.38 -31.33 12.96
N TRP A 332 1.22 -32.37 12.94
CA TRP A 332 1.46 -33.15 11.72
C TRP A 332 0.16 -33.71 11.14
N ASN A 333 -0.76 -34.18 12.00
CA ASN A 333 -2.01 -34.79 11.58
C ASN A 333 -2.97 -33.81 10.90
N ASP A 334 -2.99 -32.55 11.33
CA ASP A 334 -3.83 -31.51 10.73
C ASP A 334 -3.47 -31.31 9.25
N THR A 335 -2.19 -31.46 8.92
CA THR A 335 -1.68 -31.34 7.55
C THR A 335 -1.91 -32.58 6.68
N ASN A 336 -2.43 -33.70 7.21
CA ASN A 336 -2.68 -34.93 6.43
C ASN A 336 -3.69 -34.72 5.30
N SER A 337 -4.62 -33.78 5.48
CA SER A 337 -5.61 -33.43 4.46
C SER A 337 -5.04 -32.56 3.33
N TRP A 338 -3.86 -31.97 3.53
CA TRP A 338 -3.24 -31.07 2.58
C TRP A 338 -2.24 -31.82 1.69
N SER A 339 -2.33 -31.58 0.38
CA SER A 339 -1.32 -32.07 -0.55
C SER A 339 0.05 -31.56 -0.14
N ASN A 340 1.04 -32.44 -0.07
CA ASN A 340 2.42 -32.13 0.34
C ASN A 340 2.50 -31.28 1.62
N ARG A 341 1.62 -31.55 2.59
CA ARG A 341 1.56 -30.84 3.89
C ARG A 341 1.23 -29.34 3.75
N GLY A 342 0.58 -28.94 2.66
CA GLY A 342 0.21 -27.54 2.40
C GLY A 342 1.33 -26.71 1.76
N LEU A 343 2.38 -27.35 1.26
CA LEU A 343 3.52 -26.72 0.61
C LEU A 343 3.55 -26.98 -0.90
N SER A 344 4.10 -26.05 -1.67
CA SER A 344 4.37 -26.26 -3.10
C SER A 344 5.25 -27.49 -3.34
N THR A 345 5.02 -28.18 -4.46
CA THR A 345 5.89 -29.30 -4.87
C THR A 345 7.24 -28.82 -5.40
N THR A 346 7.29 -27.60 -5.94
CA THR A 346 8.51 -26.95 -6.39
C THR A 346 9.19 -26.22 -5.23
N ARG A 347 10.48 -26.47 -5.06
CA ARG A 347 11.36 -25.75 -4.12
C ARG A 347 11.68 -24.37 -4.69
N THR A 348 11.48 -23.33 -3.88
CA THR A 348 11.78 -21.94 -4.25
C THR A 348 13.27 -21.64 -4.10
N ALA A 349 13.86 -22.04 -2.98
CA ALA A 349 15.27 -21.80 -2.69
C ALA A 349 15.88 -22.91 -1.83
N ILE A 350 17.20 -22.95 -1.79
CA ILE A 350 17.97 -23.85 -0.93
C ILE A 350 19.20 -23.11 -0.42
N ALA A 351 19.57 -23.36 0.84
CA ALA A 351 20.79 -22.84 1.43
C ALA A 351 21.39 -23.84 2.42
N THR A 352 22.72 -23.84 2.56
CA THR A 352 23.44 -24.75 3.44
C THR A 352 23.79 -24.06 4.76
N ALA A 353 23.29 -24.60 5.87
CA ALA A 353 23.70 -24.22 7.22
C ALA A 353 24.88 -25.10 7.66
N THR A 354 25.98 -24.49 8.13
CA THR A 354 27.23 -25.19 8.47
C THR A 354 27.54 -25.01 9.95
N ALA A 355 27.83 -26.12 10.64
CA ALA A 355 28.24 -26.09 12.03
C ALA A 355 29.70 -25.63 12.17
N SER A 356 29.99 -24.91 13.26
CA SER A 356 31.31 -24.44 13.64
C SER A 356 31.40 -24.41 15.16
N SER A 357 32.61 -24.48 15.73
CA SER A 357 32.82 -24.35 17.18
C SER A 357 32.28 -23.05 17.77
N ASN A 358 32.15 -22.01 16.94
CA ASN A 358 31.66 -20.70 17.36
C ASN A 358 30.14 -20.56 17.20
N ILE A 359 29.47 -21.49 16.51
CA ILE A 359 28.02 -21.46 16.29
C ILE A 359 27.34 -22.26 17.38
N ASN A 360 26.56 -21.60 18.23
CA ASN A 360 25.76 -22.20 19.29
C ASN A 360 24.51 -21.35 19.56
N GLN A 361 23.66 -21.77 20.49
CA GLN A 361 22.40 -21.10 20.82
C GLN A 361 22.58 -19.62 21.23
N ASN A 362 23.72 -19.26 21.83
CA ASN A 362 24.02 -17.89 22.26
C ASN A 362 24.81 -17.09 21.22
N ASN A 363 25.33 -17.75 20.19
CA ASN A 363 26.04 -17.13 19.08
C ASN A 363 25.66 -17.84 17.77
N PRO A 364 24.44 -17.64 17.27
CA PRO A 364 23.94 -18.37 16.11
C PRO A 364 24.61 -17.91 14.81
N GLY A 365 24.76 -18.84 13.88
CA GLY A 365 25.12 -18.54 12.50
C GLY A 365 23.95 -17.89 11.75
N THR A 366 24.24 -17.33 10.57
CA THR A 366 23.20 -16.78 9.68
C THR A 366 23.22 -17.51 8.35
N VAL A 367 22.04 -17.86 7.84
CA VAL A 367 21.86 -18.41 6.49
C VAL A 367 20.73 -17.65 5.81
N SER A 368 20.91 -17.33 4.52
CA SER A 368 19.92 -16.55 3.75
C SER A 368 19.40 -17.35 2.57
N LEU A 369 18.09 -17.27 2.36
CA LEU A 369 17.36 -17.93 1.27
C LEU A 369 16.78 -16.86 0.34
N ASN A 370 16.98 -17.00 -0.96
CA ASN A 370 16.42 -16.10 -1.97
C ASN A 370 14.90 -16.34 -2.09
N VAL A 371 14.11 -15.32 -1.77
CA VAL A 371 12.64 -15.37 -1.83
C VAL A 371 12.07 -14.40 -2.85
N THR A 372 12.89 -13.80 -3.72
CA THR A 372 12.50 -12.80 -4.72
C THR A 372 11.22 -13.18 -5.47
N PRO A 373 11.09 -14.38 -6.07
CA PRO A 373 9.90 -14.72 -6.87
C PRO A 373 8.61 -14.78 -6.05
N LEU A 374 8.70 -15.16 -4.77
CA LEU A 374 7.55 -15.22 -3.87
C LEU A 374 7.11 -13.83 -3.43
N VAL A 375 8.09 -13.01 -3.06
CA VAL A 375 7.84 -11.63 -2.62
C VAL A 375 7.26 -10.82 -3.78
N GLN A 376 7.81 -10.92 -4.98
CA GLN A 376 7.24 -10.33 -6.20
C GLN A 376 5.78 -10.75 -6.42
N GLN A 377 5.47 -12.04 -6.27
CA GLN A 377 4.09 -12.54 -6.38
C GLN A 377 3.16 -11.91 -5.34
N TRP A 378 3.60 -11.70 -4.10
CA TRP A 378 2.78 -11.12 -3.05
C TRP A 378 2.47 -9.64 -3.32
N TYR A 379 3.46 -8.84 -3.70
CA TYR A 379 3.22 -7.44 -4.05
C TYR A 379 2.47 -7.26 -5.38
N ALA A 380 2.40 -8.28 -6.22
CA ALA A 380 1.54 -8.32 -7.40
C ALA A 380 0.07 -8.70 -7.07
N GLY A 381 -0.33 -8.75 -5.80
CA GLY A 381 -1.68 -9.08 -5.35
C GLY A 381 -1.89 -10.56 -4.99
N GLY A 382 -0.82 -11.37 -5.02
CA GLY A 382 -0.85 -12.75 -4.54
C GLY A 382 -1.02 -12.85 -3.02
N LYS A 383 -1.68 -13.91 -2.54
CA LYS A 383 -1.84 -14.14 -1.10
C LYS A 383 -0.54 -14.60 -0.45
N ASN A 384 -0.16 -13.95 0.64
CA ASN A 384 0.96 -14.38 1.50
C ASN A 384 0.44 -15.36 2.57
N TYR A 385 0.92 -16.60 2.53
CA TYR A 385 0.67 -17.63 3.54
C TYR A 385 1.96 -18.08 4.27
N GLY A 386 3.07 -17.37 4.02
CA GLY A 386 4.38 -17.70 4.55
C GLY A 386 5.12 -18.80 3.78
N PHE A 387 6.06 -19.44 4.48
CA PHE A 387 7.02 -20.39 3.92
C PHE A 387 7.05 -21.67 4.72
N GLY A 388 7.33 -22.78 4.04
CA GLY A 388 7.71 -24.05 4.64
C GLY A 388 9.19 -24.32 4.44
N LEU A 389 9.89 -24.73 5.50
CA LEU A 389 11.30 -25.11 5.45
C LEU A 389 11.45 -26.61 5.68
N LYS A 390 12.16 -27.28 4.77
CA LYS A 390 12.42 -28.72 4.80
C LYS A 390 13.91 -29.01 4.83
N TYR A 391 14.26 -30.13 5.46
CA TYR A 391 15.59 -30.70 5.36
C TYR A 391 15.79 -31.34 3.97
N GLU A 392 16.83 -30.94 3.25
CA GLU A 392 17.13 -31.40 1.89
C GLU A 392 18.38 -32.28 1.79
N GLY A 393 19.18 -32.38 2.86
CA GLY A 393 20.42 -33.16 2.86
C GLY A 393 21.43 -32.68 3.88
N GLY A 394 22.56 -33.38 4.00
CA GLY A 394 23.66 -33.03 4.90
C GLY A 394 24.06 -34.12 5.90
N SER A 395 25.05 -33.82 6.73
CA SER A 395 25.57 -34.72 7.77
C SER A 395 24.88 -34.53 9.12
N LEU A 396 24.23 -33.38 9.33
CA LEU A 396 23.47 -33.05 10.54
C LEU A 396 21.98 -33.09 10.22
N THR A 397 21.19 -33.83 10.99
CA THR A 397 19.79 -34.13 10.67
C THR A 397 18.76 -33.18 11.29
N ASN A 398 19.20 -32.25 12.14
CA ASN A 398 18.36 -31.20 12.72
C ASN A 398 19.11 -29.87 12.66
N VAL A 399 18.46 -28.84 12.12
CA VAL A 399 18.84 -27.43 12.24
C VAL A 399 17.87 -26.77 13.21
N TYR A 400 18.39 -26.04 14.18
CA TYR A 400 17.58 -25.26 15.11
C TYR A 400 17.60 -23.80 14.65
N VAL A 401 16.43 -23.18 14.54
CA VAL A 401 16.26 -21.78 14.18
C VAL A 401 15.54 -21.08 15.33
N HIS A 402 16.05 -19.93 15.76
CA HIS A 402 15.42 -19.14 16.80
C HIS A 402 14.05 -18.63 16.35
N THR A 403 13.06 -18.82 17.21
CA THR A 403 11.66 -18.43 17.00
C THR A 403 11.35 -17.11 17.67
N TYR A 404 10.15 -16.60 17.44
CA TYR A 404 9.58 -15.52 18.24
C TYR A 404 9.64 -15.82 19.75
N GLU A 405 9.33 -17.04 20.15
CA GLU A 405 9.32 -17.51 21.54
C GLU A 405 10.72 -17.57 22.18
N SER A 406 11.79 -17.53 21.37
CA SER A 406 13.18 -17.57 21.85
C SER A 406 13.62 -16.34 22.64
N THR A 407 12.80 -15.26 22.63
CA THR A 407 13.06 -13.97 23.32
C THR A 407 14.45 -13.38 23.07
N SER A 408 15.09 -13.79 21.96
CA SER A 408 16.40 -13.34 21.53
C SER A 408 16.28 -12.22 20.49
N SER A 409 17.35 -11.43 20.33
CA SER A 409 17.52 -10.53 19.18
C SER A 409 17.80 -11.29 17.87
N PHE A 410 17.88 -12.61 17.91
CA PHE A 410 18.23 -13.48 16.78
C PHE A 410 17.02 -13.94 15.97
N ARG A 411 16.02 -13.07 15.80
CA ARG A 411 14.82 -13.41 15.01
C ARG A 411 15.12 -13.40 13.51
N ALA A 412 14.35 -14.18 12.76
CA ALA A 412 14.38 -14.11 11.31
C ALA A 412 13.97 -12.70 10.83
N TYR A 413 14.57 -12.26 9.73
CA TYR A 413 14.24 -10.98 9.11
C TYR A 413 14.28 -11.10 7.58
N PHE A 414 13.55 -10.20 6.94
CA PHE A 414 13.48 -10.09 5.48
C PHE A 414 14.24 -8.86 5.03
N THR A 415 14.96 -8.99 3.93
CA THR A 415 15.52 -7.85 3.20
C THR A 415 14.90 -7.83 1.82
N ILE A 416 14.39 -6.68 1.39
CA ILE A 416 13.79 -6.46 0.08
C ILE A 416 14.50 -5.27 -0.54
N SER A 417 15.29 -5.51 -1.57
CA SER A 417 15.86 -4.45 -2.40
C SER A 417 14.91 -4.15 -3.55
N TYR A 418 14.57 -2.88 -3.72
CA TYR A 418 13.64 -2.42 -4.73
C TYR A 418 14.06 -1.08 -5.33
N GLU A 419 13.57 -0.77 -6.52
CA GLU A 419 13.73 0.53 -7.16
C GLU A 419 12.39 1.27 -7.24
N THR A 420 12.44 2.59 -7.17
CA THR A 420 11.29 3.47 -7.38
C THR A 420 11.66 4.47 -8.45
N ALA A 421 10.75 4.77 -9.37
CA ALA A 421 10.93 5.91 -10.25
C ALA A 421 10.70 7.20 -9.46
N THR A 422 11.68 8.10 -9.45
CA THR A 422 11.48 9.50 -9.07
C THR A 422 11.55 10.33 -10.36
N ASP A 423 10.67 11.31 -10.53
CA ASP A 423 10.61 12.21 -11.69
C ASP A 423 10.25 11.52 -13.03
N LEU A 424 9.12 10.82 -13.08
CA LEU A 424 8.60 10.26 -14.32
C LEU A 424 8.23 11.38 -15.32
N THR A 425 8.66 11.26 -16.58
CA THR A 425 8.20 12.16 -17.67
C THR A 425 6.68 12.13 -17.81
N VAL A 426 6.08 10.96 -17.59
CA VAL A 426 4.63 10.72 -17.58
C VAL A 426 4.34 9.87 -16.35
N GLU A 427 3.53 10.38 -15.43
CA GLU A 427 3.14 9.62 -14.24
C GLU A 427 2.42 8.31 -14.61
N ASN A 428 2.53 7.28 -13.77
CA ASN A 428 1.77 6.05 -14.00
C ASN A 428 0.27 6.35 -13.99
N GLY A 429 -0.45 5.91 -15.02
CA GLY A 429 -1.86 6.22 -15.15
C GLY A 429 -2.43 5.87 -16.52
N THR A 430 -3.74 6.03 -16.65
CA THR A 430 -4.43 5.93 -17.94
C THR A 430 -4.42 7.29 -18.62
N TYR A 431 -4.26 7.30 -19.93
CA TYR A 431 -4.18 8.50 -20.76
C TYR A 431 -4.80 8.24 -22.14
N PHE A 432 -5.18 9.31 -22.82
CA PHE A 432 -5.34 9.34 -24.26
C PHE A 432 -4.02 9.80 -24.91
N ILE A 433 -3.73 9.31 -26.10
CA ILE A 433 -2.54 9.68 -26.88
C ILE A 433 -3.02 10.44 -28.12
N LYS A 434 -2.93 11.78 -28.09
CA LYS A 434 -3.44 12.69 -29.13
C LYS A 434 -2.32 13.13 -30.05
N ASN A 435 -2.46 12.96 -31.35
CA ASN A 435 -1.49 13.45 -32.30
C ASN A 435 -1.55 14.98 -32.39
N LYS A 436 -0.39 15.64 -32.34
CA LYS A 436 -0.30 17.10 -32.36
C LYS A 436 -0.69 17.73 -33.70
N HIS A 437 -0.53 17.01 -34.81
CA HIS A 437 -0.86 17.53 -36.12
C HIS A 437 -2.34 17.36 -36.47
N THR A 438 -2.83 16.13 -36.29
CA THR A 438 -4.14 15.72 -36.78
C THR A 438 -5.24 15.96 -35.75
N GLU A 439 -4.85 16.22 -34.49
CA GLU A 439 -5.72 16.32 -33.32
C GLU A 439 -6.54 15.03 -33.03
N LYS A 440 -6.22 13.93 -33.72
CA LYS A 440 -6.83 12.60 -33.57
C LYS A 440 -6.07 11.75 -32.54
N TYR A 441 -6.70 10.69 -32.06
CA TYR A 441 -6.24 9.87 -30.94
C TYR A 441 -5.88 8.46 -31.38
N ALA A 442 -4.88 7.86 -30.72
CA ALA A 442 -4.55 6.46 -30.92
C ALA A 442 -5.71 5.56 -30.46
N ASP A 443 -6.13 4.65 -31.33
CA ASP A 443 -7.31 3.79 -31.19
C ASP A 443 -7.00 2.34 -31.57
N THR A 444 -7.66 1.37 -30.94
CA THR A 444 -7.49 -0.08 -31.23
C THR A 444 -8.30 -0.58 -32.44
N CYS A 445 -8.89 0.29 -33.25
CA CYS A 445 -9.80 -0.05 -34.36
C CYS A 445 -11.00 -0.90 -33.88
N GLN A 446 -11.46 -0.69 -32.64
CA GLN A 446 -12.47 -1.53 -31.95
C GLN A 446 -12.10 -3.03 -31.89
N GLN A 447 -10.81 -3.37 -31.93
CA GLN A 447 -10.32 -4.75 -32.03
C GLN A 447 -9.06 -4.99 -31.19
N THR A 448 -9.24 -5.61 -30.02
CA THR A 448 -8.11 -5.86 -29.09
C THR A 448 -7.67 -7.34 -29.09
N TYR A 449 -6.82 -7.72 -30.06
CA TYR A 449 -6.22 -9.06 -30.22
C TYR A 449 -4.75 -9.00 -30.69
N GLU A 450 -4.00 -10.11 -30.62
CA GLU A 450 -2.57 -10.17 -31.04
C GLU A 450 -2.40 -9.80 -32.52
N GLY A 451 -1.63 -8.73 -32.78
CA GLY A 451 -1.39 -8.20 -34.12
C GLY A 451 -2.50 -7.30 -34.65
N GLY A 452 -3.52 -6.95 -33.85
CA GLY A 452 -4.50 -5.92 -34.20
C GLY A 452 -3.81 -4.57 -34.41
N TYR A 453 -4.17 -3.84 -35.46
CA TYR A 453 -3.54 -2.55 -35.76
C TYR A 453 -3.97 -1.47 -34.78
N ILE A 454 -3.07 -0.52 -34.55
CA ILE A 454 -3.37 0.71 -33.84
C ILE A 454 -3.44 1.82 -34.88
N GLU A 455 -4.53 2.55 -34.90
CA GLU A 455 -4.81 3.62 -35.85
C GLU A 455 -5.01 4.95 -35.13
N GLN A 456 -5.10 6.03 -35.91
CA GLN A 456 -5.67 7.27 -35.40
C GLN A 456 -7.16 7.38 -35.75
N TYR A 457 -7.93 7.92 -34.82
CA TYR A 457 -9.36 8.18 -34.96
C TYR A 457 -9.74 9.49 -34.27
N GLU A 458 -10.81 10.14 -34.70
CA GLU A 458 -11.41 11.26 -33.96
C GLU A 458 -11.74 10.86 -32.52
N PHE A 459 -11.78 11.83 -31.61
CA PHE A 459 -12.07 11.53 -30.21
C PHE A 459 -13.43 10.83 -30.09
N THR A 460 -13.49 9.75 -29.31
CA THR A 460 -14.75 9.03 -28.98
C THR A 460 -14.95 8.88 -27.48
N ALA A 461 -13.89 9.12 -26.69
CA ALA A 461 -13.85 8.92 -25.23
C ALA A 461 -14.06 7.47 -24.74
N ASP A 462 -14.11 6.50 -25.66
CA ASP A 462 -14.33 5.09 -25.35
C ASP A 462 -13.09 4.42 -24.71
N THR A 463 -13.17 3.11 -24.47
CA THR A 463 -12.05 2.32 -23.96
C THR A 463 -11.00 2.01 -25.02
N THR A 464 -11.32 2.09 -26.32
CA THR A 464 -10.39 1.80 -27.42
C THR A 464 -9.33 2.88 -27.56
N GLN A 465 -9.60 4.09 -27.07
CA GLN A 465 -8.64 5.21 -27.03
C GLN A 465 -7.88 5.36 -25.70
N ARG A 466 -8.14 4.49 -24.71
CA ARG A 466 -7.54 4.60 -23.36
C ARG A 466 -6.32 3.70 -23.22
N TRP A 467 -5.20 4.33 -22.86
CA TRP A 467 -3.89 3.72 -22.77
C TRP A 467 -3.29 3.91 -21.39
N THR A 468 -3.04 2.81 -20.68
CA THR A 468 -2.39 2.82 -19.37
C THR A 468 -0.87 2.77 -19.53
N PHE A 469 -0.24 3.91 -19.24
CA PHE A 469 1.20 4.03 -19.11
C PHE A 469 1.63 3.47 -17.77
N LYS A 470 2.55 2.52 -17.81
CA LYS A 470 3.17 1.96 -16.61
C LYS A 470 4.68 1.93 -16.79
N TYR A 471 5.39 2.64 -15.93
CA TYR A 471 6.83 2.61 -15.87
C TYR A 471 7.33 1.18 -15.65
N ALA A 472 8.24 0.75 -16.52
CA ALA A 472 8.66 -0.63 -16.69
C ALA A 472 10.09 -0.89 -16.18
N HIS A 473 10.76 0.10 -15.57
CA HIS A 473 12.07 0.02 -14.91
C HIS A 473 13.26 -0.56 -15.73
N PHE A 474 13.06 -1.03 -16.96
CA PHE A 474 14.11 -1.52 -17.86
C PHE A 474 14.96 -0.41 -18.50
N GLY A 475 15.36 0.64 -17.77
CA GLY A 475 16.17 1.75 -18.29
C GLY A 475 15.38 2.99 -18.76
N ASN A 476 14.41 3.43 -17.95
CA ASN A 476 13.52 4.59 -18.21
C ASN A 476 12.41 4.39 -19.25
N TYR A 477 11.83 3.19 -19.35
CA TYR A 477 10.76 2.88 -20.31
C TYR A 477 9.40 2.71 -19.64
N TYR A 478 8.35 2.79 -20.44
CA TYR A 478 6.95 2.54 -20.13
C TYR A 478 6.45 1.35 -20.92
N THR A 479 5.56 0.56 -20.34
CA THR A 479 4.58 -0.21 -21.11
C THR A 479 3.34 0.65 -21.32
N ILE A 480 2.68 0.48 -22.46
CA ILE A 480 1.46 1.22 -22.82
C ILE A 480 0.37 0.18 -23.09
N LYS A 481 -0.50 -0.05 -22.11
CA LYS A 481 -1.54 -1.11 -22.12
C LYS A 481 -2.88 -0.55 -22.60
N SER A 482 -3.63 -1.26 -23.44
CA SER A 482 -5.01 -0.87 -23.78
C SER A 482 -5.97 -1.18 -22.62
N GLU A 483 -6.96 -0.32 -22.38
CA GLU A 483 -8.07 -0.56 -21.45
C GLU A 483 -9.29 -1.24 -22.09
N ASP A 484 -9.26 -1.49 -23.40
CA ASP A 484 -10.36 -2.10 -24.16
C ASP A 484 -10.44 -3.64 -24.02
N SER A 485 -9.63 -4.24 -23.14
CA SER A 485 -9.62 -5.68 -22.95
C SER A 485 -9.37 -6.10 -21.52
N THR A 486 -10.05 -7.18 -21.13
CA THR A 486 -9.76 -7.90 -19.88
C THR A 486 -8.47 -8.73 -19.96
N THR A 487 -7.98 -8.99 -21.18
CA THR A 487 -6.68 -9.63 -21.43
C THR A 487 -5.61 -8.53 -21.53
N GLU A 488 -4.43 -8.75 -20.94
CA GLU A 488 -3.37 -7.74 -20.99
C GLU A 488 -2.74 -7.61 -22.39
N TYR A 489 -3.27 -6.66 -23.18
CA TYR A 489 -2.71 -6.26 -24.47
C TYR A 489 -2.02 -4.90 -24.39
N TYR A 490 -0.87 -4.80 -25.05
CA TYR A 490 0.02 -3.64 -25.01
C TYR A 490 0.32 -3.14 -26.42
N MET A 491 0.52 -1.84 -26.57
CA MET A 491 1.06 -1.22 -27.77
C MET A 491 2.49 -1.73 -28.00
N GLY A 492 2.78 -2.22 -29.21
CA GLY A 492 4.13 -2.62 -29.57
C GLY A 492 4.40 -2.65 -31.06
N VAL A 493 5.68 -2.58 -31.42
CA VAL A 493 6.13 -2.62 -32.82
C VAL A 493 5.95 -4.03 -33.38
N LEU A 494 5.35 -4.13 -34.57
CA LEU A 494 5.11 -5.41 -35.23
C LEU A 494 6.43 -6.19 -35.40
N GLY A 495 6.49 -7.37 -34.79
CA GLY A 495 7.63 -8.28 -34.88
C GLY A 495 8.93 -7.79 -34.20
N ASP A 496 8.85 -6.83 -33.27
CA ASP A 496 10.03 -6.20 -32.63
C ASP A 496 11.02 -5.61 -33.66
N SER A 497 10.50 -5.11 -34.78
CA SER A 497 11.31 -4.60 -35.90
C SER A 497 12.08 -3.33 -35.53
N THR A 498 13.32 -3.25 -36.00
CA THR A 498 14.17 -2.05 -35.88
C THR A 498 14.13 -1.16 -37.14
N SER A 499 13.25 -1.48 -38.10
CA SER A 499 13.08 -0.73 -39.35
C SER A 499 12.06 0.40 -39.19
N ALA A 500 12.19 1.43 -40.03
CA ALA A 500 11.14 2.43 -40.22
C ALA A 500 9.97 1.88 -41.03
N ASP A 501 8.85 2.59 -41.02
CA ASP A 501 7.62 2.28 -41.77
C ASP A 501 7.02 0.92 -41.37
N VAL A 502 7.03 0.65 -40.06
CA VAL A 502 6.49 -0.59 -39.49
C VAL A 502 5.31 -0.25 -38.60
N ASN A 503 4.19 -0.93 -38.82
CA ASN A 503 2.97 -0.73 -38.02
C ASN A 503 3.20 -1.03 -36.54
N VAL A 504 2.54 -0.22 -35.72
CA VAL A 504 2.38 -0.45 -34.29
C VAL A 504 1.06 -1.20 -34.08
N VAL A 505 1.11 -2.25 -33.26
CA VAL A 505 0.05 -3.24 -33.13
C VAL A 505 -0.18 -3.59 -31.67
N MET A 506 -1.34 -4.16 -31.38
CA MET A 506 -1.65 -4.79 -30.09
C MET A 506 -0.84 -6.08 -29.94
N ARG A 507 -0.18 -6.25 -28.80
CA ARG A 507 0.61 -7.44 -28.47
C ARG A 507 0.33 -7.94 -27.06
N GLN A 508 0.24 -9.25 -26.89
CA GLN A 508 -0.11 -9.92 -25.66
C GLN A 508 1.06 -9.87 -24.68
N GLY A 509 0.79 -9.42 -23.45
CA GLY A 509 1.83 -9.27 -22.44
C GLY A 509 1.95 -10.39 -21.41
N LEU A 510 1.08 -11.40 -21.50
CA LEU A 510 1.13 -12.61 -20.67
C LEU A 510 1.10 -13.86 -21.55
N ASP A 511 1.92 -14.86 -21.23
CA ASP A 511 1.79 -16.19 -21.80
C ASP A 511 0.58 -16.96 -21.22
N SER A 512 0.33 -18.16 -21.75
CA SER A 512 -0.77 -19.03 -21.29
C SER A 512 -0.66 -19.51 -19.83
N ASN A 513 0.47 -19.26 -19.16
CA ASN A 513 0.71 -19.59 -17.75
C ASN A 513 0.66 -18.35 -16.84
N GLY A 514 0.36 -17.16 -17.38
CA GLY A 514 0.33 -15.90 -16.64
C GLY A 514 1.72 -15.29 -16.40
N THR A 515 2.73 -15.69 -17.18
CA THR A 515 4.08 -15.12 -17.12
C THR A 515 4.19 -13.91 -18.04
N ARG A 516 4.80 -12.81 -17.59
CA ARG A 516 5.02 -11.61 -18.42
C ARG A 516 5.93 -11.89 -19.61
N THR A 517 5.53 -11.43 -20.80
CA THR A 517 6.24 -11.62 -22.07
C THR A 517 6.61 -10.31 -22.76
N MET A 518 6.98 -9.28 -21.98
CA MET A 518 7.40 -7.99 -22.53
C MET A 518 8.66 -8.13 -23.38
N SER A 519 8.60 -7.69 -24.63
CA SER A 519 9.73 -7.63 -25.57
C SER A 519 10.16 -6.17 -25.82
N ALA A 520 11.33 -5.97 -26.43
CA ALA A 520 11.89 -4.64 -26.67
C ALA A 520 10.93 -3.70 -27.43
N GLY A 521 10.20 -4.20 -28.42
CA GLY A 521 9.23 -3.41 -29.17
C GLY A 521 7.95 -3.07 -28.41
N MET A 522 7.77 -3.54 -27.16
CA MET A 522 6.66 -3.17 -26.26
C MET A 522 7.08 -2.20 -25.15
N LEU A 523 8.35 -1.80 -25.12
CA LEU A 523 8.92 -0.91 -24.12
C LEU A 523 9.23 0.44 -24.77
N TRP A 524 8.67 1.50 -24.21
CA TRP A 524 8.61 2.82 -24.83
C TRP A 524 9.28 3.88 -23.96
N SER A 525 10.21 4.66 -24.52
CA SER A 525 10.74 5.86 -23.88
C SER A 525 9.86 7.05 -24.25
N VAL A 526 9.70 7.99 -23.31
CA VAL A 526 8.90 9.21 -23.49
C VAL A 526 9.75 10.42 -23.11
N SER A 527 9.83 11.40 -24.01
CA SER A 527 10.63 12.62 -23.84
C SER A 527 9.89 13.86 -24.33
N ASN A 528 10.19 15.03 -23.74
CA ASN A 528 9.62 16.31 -24.16
C ASN A 528 10.24 16.79 -25.48
N THR A 529 9.43 17.33 -26.38
CA THR A 529 9.87 17.98 -27.62
C THR A 529 9.98 19.50 -27.43
N ALA A 530 10.67 20.17 -28.35
CA ALA A 530 10.81 21.64 -28.33
C ALA A 530 9.48 22.38 -28.49
N SER A 531 8.48 21.70 -29.08
CA SER A 531 7.15 22.24 -29.32
C SER A 531 6.21 22.15 -28.10
N GLY A 532 6.67 21.54 -27.00
CA GLY A 532 5.86 21.30 -25.79
C GLY A 532 4.97 20.06 -25.86
N ALA A 533 5.28 19.10 -26.74
CA ALA A 533 4.62 17.80 -26.83
C ALA A 533 5.58 16.66 -26.41
N TYR A 534 5.17 15.41 -26.63
CA TYR A 534 5.95 14.22 -26.32
C TYR A 534 6.35 13.46 -27.58
N LYS A 535 7.59 12.97 -27.54
CA LYS A 535 8.10 11.96 -28.45
C LYS A 535 8.08 10.61 -27.75
N ILE A 536 7.47 9.62 -28.40
CA ILE A 536 7.29 8.26 -27.87
C ILE A 536 8.07 7.29 -28.76
N GLN A 537 9.06 6.57 -28.21
CA GLN A 537 9.96 5.70 -28.99
C GLN A 537 10.02 4.29 -28.40
N ALA A 538 9.87 3.25 -29.21
CA ALA A 538 10.12 1.90 -28.74
C ALA A 538 11.63 1.63 -28.67
N ILE A 539 12.08 0.76 -27.75
CA ILE A 539 13.52 0.35 -27.66
C ILE A 539 14.06 -0.09 -29.02
N THR A 540 13.24 -0.80 -29.81
CA THR A 540 13.62 -1.29 -31.14
C THR A 540 13.93 -0.17 -32.15
N GLY A 541 13.39 1.03 -31.94
CA GLY A 541 13.53 2.18 -32.83
C GLY A 541 14.65 3.15 -32.45
N GLU A 542 15.16 3.12 -31.22
CA GLU A 542 16.04 4.16 -30.69
C GLU A 542 17.35 4.34 -31.46
N ALA A 543 17.98 3.23 -31.88
CA ALA A 543 19.26 3.27 -32.60
C ALA A 543 19.20 4.04 -33.94
N SER A 544 18.00 4.13 -34.53
CA SER A 544 17.73 4.83 -35.79
C SER A 544 16.85 6.06 -35.60
N ASP A 545 16.66 6.50 -34.36
CA ASP A 545 15.78 7.59 -33.95
C ASP A 545 14.34 7.49 -34.49
N LEU A 546 13.75 6.30 -34.36
CA LEU A 546 12.38 6.07 -34.80
C LEU A 546 11.38 6.36 -33.67
N ALA A 547 10.32 7.11 -33.97
CA ALA A 547 9.24 7.49 -33.07
C ALA A 547 7.89 7.00 -33.58
N LEU A 548 6.91 6.99 -32.67
CA LEU A 548 5.51 6.79 -32.98
C LEU A 548 5.04 7.92 -33.91
N CYS A 549 4.48 7.58 -35.07
CA CYS A 549 4.14 8.54 -36.12
C CYS A 549 2.88 8.09 -36.87
N VAL A 550 2.04 9.04 -37.27
CA VAL A 550 0.90 8.76 -38.15
C VAL A 550 1.38 8.53 -39.59
N GLY A 551 0.79 7.56 -40.30
CA GLY A 551 1.14 7.20 -41.69
C GLY A 551 1.29 8.40 -42.67
N ALA A 552 2.28 8.35 -43.57
CA ALA A 552 2.83 9.55 -44.26
C ALA A 552 2.03 10.05 -45.47
N TYR A 553 1.21 9.20 -46.10
CA TYR A 553 0.60 9.52 -47.40
C TYR A 553 -0.85 10.02 -47.29
N VAL A 554 -1.58 9.58 -46.27
CA VAL A 554 -2.94 10.04 -45.95
C VAL A 554 -2.98 10.13 -44.43
N PHE A 555 -2.69 11.31 -43.88
CA PHE A 555 -2.50 11.46 -42.44
C PHE A 555 -3.66 12.15 -41.74
N ASN A 556 -4.62 12.79 -42.43
CA ASN A 556 -5.73 13.48 -41.76
C ASN A 556 -7.09 12.76 -41.95
N SER A 557 -7.07 11.43 -41.94
CA SER A 557 -8.28 10.60 -42.02
C SER A 557 -8.36 9.67 -40.82
N ASN A 558 -9.57 9.30 -40.41
CA ASN A 558 -9.78 8.19 -39.49
C ASN A 558 -9.33 6.87 -40.13
N GLY A 559 -8.83 5.93 -39.33
CA GLY A 559 -8.39 4.62 -39.79
C GLY A 559 -6.99 4.59 -40.41
N VAL A 560 -6.16 5.60 -40.11
CA VAL A 560 -4.77 5.63 -40.57
C VAL A 560 -3.89 4.96 -39.53
N ASP A 561 -3.18 3.91 -39.94
CA ASP A 561 -2.27 3.17 -39.08
C ASP A 561 -1.21 4.09 -38.45
N ILE A 562 -0.92 3.83 -37.17
CA ILE A 562 0.21 4.38 -36.46
C ILE A 562 1.41 3.46 -36.69
N GLU A 563 2.55 4.07 -37.03
CA GLU A 563 3.77 3.39 -37.44
C GLU A 563 4.96 3.88 -36.59
N GLN A 564 6.01 3.07 -36.52
CA GLN A 564 7.34 3.50 -36.08
C GLN A 564 8.10 4.06 -37.29
N ARG A 565 8.50 5.34 -37.26
CA ARG A 565 9.16 6.04 -38.38
C ARG A 565 10.23 7.00 -37.91
N LEU A 566 11.07 7.50 -38.84
CA LEU A 566 12.09 8.51 -38.53
C LEU A 566 11.44 9.76 -37.90
N TYR A 567 11.99 10.19 -36.77
CA TYR A 567 11.59 11.44 -36.12
C TYR A 567 12.22 12.66 -36.81
N TYR A 568 11.44 13.72 -36.99
CA TYR A 568 11.91 15.02 -37.43
C TYR A 568 11.37 16.13 -36.51
N ASP A 569 12.26 16.95 -35.95
CA ASP A 569 11.86 18.20 -35.28
C ASP A 569 11.50 19.24 -36.34
N ASP A 570 10.27 19.15 -36.85
CA ASP A 570 9.74 20.01 -37.89
C ASP A 570 8.37 20.61 -37.51
N VAL A 571 7.69 21.22 -38.48
CA VAL A 571 6.40 21.91 -38.26
C VAL A 571 5.21 21.08 -38.73
N ASP A 572 5.44 19.83 -39.15
CA ASP A 572 4.39 18.90 -39.52
C ASP A 572 3.90 18.07 -38.33
N TYR A 573 4.70 17.90 -37.27
CA TYR A 573 4.29 17.36 -35.96
C TYR A 573 3.61 15.96 -35.99
N LYS A 574 3.73 15.19 -37.07
CA LYS A 574 3.03 13.89 -37.20
C LYS A 574 3.58 12.82 -36.26
N ASP A 575 4.78 13.03 -35.74
CA ASP A 575 5.52 12.17 -34.81
C ASP A 575 5.54 12.73 -33.37
N GLU A 576 4.71 13.75 -33.09
CA GLU A 576 4.59 14.37 -31.78
C GLU A 576 3.19 14.19 -31.19
N TRP A 577 3.13 13.91 -29.89
CA TRP A 577 1.91 13.50 -29.21
C TRP A 577 1.67 14.26 -27.92
N PHE A 578 0.42 14.58 -27.61
CA PHE A 578 -0.01 14.96 -26.27
C PHE A 578 -0.50 13.72 -25.52
N ILE A 579 -0.18 13.65 -24.23
CA ILE A 579 -0.62 12.58 -23.33
C ILE A 579 -1.62 13.20 -22.36
N VAL A 580 -2.89 12.84 -22.50
CA VAL A 580 -4.02 13.55 -21.88
C VAL A 580 -4.74 12.65 -20.89
N THR A 581 -4.91 13.08 -19.65
CA THR A 581 -5.51 12.24 -18.60
C THR A 581 -7.03 12.11 -18.79
N PRO A 582 -7.63 10.90 -18.79
CA PRO A 582 -9.07 10.72 -18.75
C PRO A 582 -9.57 11.11 -17.36
N HIS A 583 -10.81 11.54 -17.29
CA HIS A 583 -11.41 11.93 -16.02
C HIS A 583 -12.84 11.40 -16.02
N ASN A 584 -13.34 10.99 -14.86
CA ASN A 584 -14.59 10.21 -14.76
C ASN A 584 -15.60 10.88 -13.82
N SER A 585 -15.47 12.19 -13.60
CA SER A 585 -16.39 12.97 -12.77
C SER A 585 -16.52 14.39 -13.29
N VAL A 586 -17.68 15.03 -13.14
CA VAL A 586 -17.78 16.43 -13.55
C VAL A 586 -17.07 17.30 -12.51
N GLU A 587 -15.94 17.88 -12.90
CA GLU A 587 -15.26 18.92 -12.13
C GLU A 587 -15.97 20.26 -12.33
N LEU A 588 -16.54 20.79 -11.25
CA LEU A 588 -17.29 22.03 -11.25
C LEU A 588 -16.36 23.23 -11.08
N GLU A 589 -16.46 24.22 -11.97
CA GLU A 589 -15.60 25.41 -11.99
C GLU A 589 -16.40 26.67 -12.30
N ALA A 590 -16.18 27.71 -11.50
CA ALA A 590 -16.83 29.01 -11.69
C ALA A 590 -16.24 29.75 -12.90
N GLN A 591 -17.02 30.64 -13.50
CA GLN A 591 -16.53 31.47 -14.60
C GLN A 591 -15.42 32.42 -14.12
N HIS A 592 -14.34 32.56 -14.89
CA HIS A 592 -13.23 33.45 -14.53
C HIS A 592 -13.48 34.92 -14.90
N GLN A 593 -14.40 35.17 -15.83
CA GLN A 593 -14.81 36.52 -16.26
C GLN A 593 -16.33 36.63 -16.34
N THR A 594 -16.84 37.86 -16.31
CA THR A 594 -18.28 38.16 -16.21
C THR A 594 -19.12 37.59 -17.36
N ASN A 595 -18.56 37.41 -18.56
CA ASN A 595 -19.31 36.93 -19.72
C ASN A 595 -18.96 35.48 -20.14
N TRP A 596 -18.28 34.71 -19.29
CA TRP A 596 -17.70 33.40 -19.64
C TRP A 596 -18.45 32.19 -19.08
N CYS A 597 -19.75 32.31 -18.81
CA CYS A 597 -20.56 31.15 -18.43
C CYS A 597 -20.55 30.05 -19.49
N TRP A 598 -20.49 30.41 -20.77
CA TRP A 598 -20.35 29.50 -21.91
C TRP A 598 -19.02 28.75 -21.89
N ALA A 599 -17.90 29.47 -21.76
CA ALA A 599 -16.56 28.89 -21.72
C ALA A 599 -16.38 27.99 -20.48
N ALA A 600 -16.85 28.42 -19.32
CA ALA A 600 -16.83 27.62 -18.10
C ALA A 600 -17.66 26.33 -18.27
N SER A 601 -18.85 26.43 -18.87
CA SER A 601 -19.72 25.27 -19.11
C SER A 601 -19.11 24.28 -20.10
N ALA A 602 -18.47 24.76 -21.18
CA ALA A 602 -17.74 23.91 -22.13
C ALA A 602 -16.57 23.17 -21.45
N ILE A 603 -15.79 23.89 -20.62
CA ILE A 603 -14.70 23.29 -19.84
C ILE A 603 -15.23 22.21 -18.89
N MET A 604 -16.26 22.51 -18.07
CA MET A 604 -16.86 21.53 -17.16
C MET A 604 -17.41 20.31 -17.92
N SER A 605 -18.04 20.51 -19.07
CA SER A 605 -18.57 19.43 -19.90
C SER A 605 -17.48 18.58 -20.53
N SER A 606 -16.33 19.15 -20.89
CA SER A 606 -15.19 18.38 -21.42
C SER A 606 -14.48 17.56 -20.34
N LYS A 607 -14.49 18.07 -19.09
CA LYS A 607 -13.71 17.51 -17.98
C LYS A 607 -14.16 16.14 -17.54
N ILE A 608 -15.36 15.69 -17.90
CA ILE A 608 -15.78 14.30 -17.63
C ILE A 608 -15.24 13.29 -18.65
N TYR A 609 -14.61 13.76 -19.73
CA TYR A 609 -13.98 12.89 -20.72
C TYR A 609 -12.48 12.89 -20.53
N MET A 610 -11.90 14.08 -20.31
CA MET A 610 -10.47 14.26 -20.10
C MET A 610 -10.18 15.53 -19.30
N LEU A 611 -9.09 15.52 -18.52
CA LEU A 611 -8.49 16.75 -18.01
C LEU A 611 -7.78 17.45 -19.17
N SER A 612 -8.45 18.45 -19.75
CA SER A 612 -7.88 19.26 -20.82
C SER A 612 -6.86 20.27 -20.28
N PRO A 613 -5.70 20.44 -20.94
CA PRO A 613 -4.76 21.53 -20.63
C PRO A 613 -5.27 22.91 -21.08
N ILE A 614 -6.42 22.98 -21.77
CA ILE A 614 -7.03 24.23 -22.26
C ILE A 614 -7.83 24.87 -21.12
N SER A 615 -7.52 26.14 -20.81
CA SER A 615 -8.26 26.92 -19.80
C SER A 615 -9.40 27.73 -20.41
N GLN A 616 -10.29 28.29 -19.56
CA GLN A 616 -11.35 29.21 -20.00
C GLN A 616 -10.77 30.38 -20.82
N GLU A 617 -9.60 30.91 -20.45
CA GLU A 617 -8.91 31.99 -21.15
C GLU A 617 -8.46 31.59 -22.55
N ILE A 618 -7.91 30.38 -22.70
CA ILE A 618 -7.43 29.87 -24.00
C ILE A 618 -8.63 29.66 -24.92
N ALA A 619 -9.68 28.98 -24.42
CA ALA A 619 -10.91 28.75 -25.17
C ALA A 619 -11.56 30.07 -25.59
N ALA A 620 -11.67 31.05 -24.66
CA ALA A 620 -12.29 32.33 -24.97
C ALA A 620 -11.50 33.17 -25.97
N VAL A 621 -10.16 33.17 -25.87
CA VAL A 621 -9.30 33.92 -26.80
C VAL A 621 -9.29 33.28 -28.18
N TYR A 622 -9.27 31.95 -28.26
CA TYR A 622 -9.40 31.24 -29.52
C TYR A 622 -10.73 31.58 -30.19
N GLU A 623 -11.83 31.39 -29.47
CA GLU A 623 -13.19 31.53 -30.01
C GLU A 623 -13.56 32.99 -30.38
N ILE A 624 -13.26 33.96 -29.51
CA ILE A 624 -13.69 35.36 -29.74
C ILE A 624 -12.70 36.13 -30.63
N LEU A 625 -11.41 35.80 -30.58
CA LEU A 625 -10.36 36.56 -31.28
C LEU A 625 -9.74 35.80 -32.46
N ASP A 626 -10.07 34.53 -32.66
CA ASP A 626 -9.48 33.65 -33.69
C ASP A 626 -7.95 33.56 -33.59
N VAL A 627 -7.45 33.39 -32.35
CA VAL A 627 -6.02 33.32 -32.05
C VAL A 627 -5.71 32.16 -31.12
N LEU A 628 -4.98 31.15 -31.61
CA LEU A 628 -4.42 30.09 -30.77
C LEU A 628 -3.20 30.59 -29.99
N ASN A 629 -3.35 30.78 -28.68
CA ASN A 629 -2.26 31.12 -27.77
C ASN A 629 -2.43 30.36 -26.45
N TYR A 630 -1.55 29.40 -26.19
CA TYR A 630 -1.55 28.59 -24.95
C TYR A 630 -1.11 29.39 -23.69
N SER A 631 -0.76 30.67 -23.84
CA SER A 631 -0.50 31.58 -22.72
C SER A 631 -1.05 32.98 -23.04
N PRO A 632 -2.39 33.17 -23.00
CA PRO A 632 -3.02 34.44 -23.34
C PRO A 632 -2.55 35.60 -22.45
N THR A 633 -2.34 36.77 -23.06
CA THR A 633 -2.02 37.99 -22.31
C THR A 633 -3.27 38.56 -21.63
N ASN A 634 -3.10 39.33 -20.55
CA ASN A 634 -4.20 40.03 -19.88
C ASN A 634 -5.03 40.92 -20.84
N THR A 635 -4.41 41.47 -21.88
CA THR A 635 -5.10 42.24 -22.92
C THR A 635 -6.00 41.36 -23.78
N GLN A 636 -5.50 40.19 -24.20
CA GLN A 636 -6.31 39.22 -24.97
C GLN A 636 -7.48 38.72 -24.13
N ILE A 637 -7.24 38.36 -22.87
CA ILE A 637 -8.28 37.95 -21.91
C ILE A 637 -9.36 39.04 -21.76
N SER A 638 -8.95 40.30 -21.58
CA SER A 638 -9.90 41.42 -21.43
C SER A 638 -10.74 41.65 -22.69
N ASN A 639 -10.13 41.51 -23.88
CA ASN A 639 -10.83 41.68 -25.15
C ASN A 639 -11.79 40.52 -25.44
N ALA A 640 -11.44 39.31 -25.00
CA ALA A 640 -12.25 38.10 -25.14
C ALA A 640 -13.38 37.98 -24.10
N ASN A 641 -13.48 38.89 -23.12
CA ASN A 641 -14.57 38.92 -22.14
C ASN A 641 -15.90 39.40 -22.75
N GLN A 642 -16.43 38.63 -23.71
CA GLN A 642 -17.66 38.89 -24.46
C GLN A 642 -18.66 37.74 -24.27
N PRO A 643 -19.97 38.02 -24.36
CA PRO A 643 -20.97 36.97 -24.42
C PRO A 643 -20.86 36.18 -25.74
N ASN A 644 -21.29 34.92 -25.73
CA ASN A 644 -21.31 34.08 -26.93
C ASN A 644 -22.69 33.43 -27.15
N THR A 645 -22.83 32.68 -28.25
CA THR A 645 -24.03 31.95 -28.65
C THR A 645 -23.90 30.46 -28.29
N VAL A 646 -24.99 29.71 -28.45
CA VAL A 646 -24.98 28.24 -28.34
C VAL A 646 -23.96 27.61 -29.30
N GLY A 647 -23.89 28.10 -30.54
CA GLY A 647 -22.89 27.66 -31.52
C GLY A 647 -21.46 27.93 -31.04
N GLY A 648 -21.18 29.11 -30.51
CA GLY A 648 -19.84 29.40 -29.97
C GLY A 648 -19.49 28.62 -28.69
N THR A 649 -20.49 28.05 -28.01
CA THR A 649 -20.27 27.12 -26.88
C THR A 649 -19.95 25.71 -27.38
N GLU A 650 -20.58 25.31 -28.48
CA GLU A 650 -20.24 24.12 -29.26
C GLU A 650 -18.83 24.23 -29.84
N ASP A 651 -18.52 25.30 -30.58
CA ASP A 651 -17.19 25.56 -31.15
C ASP A 651 -16.10 25.51 -30.06
N ALA A 652 -16.37 26.07 -28.88
CA ALA A 652 -15.48 25.97 -27.73
C ALA A 652 -15.31 24.53 -27.23
N LEU A 653 -16.39 23.76 -27.10
CA LEU A 653 -16.33 22.36 -26.66
C LEU A 653 -15.61 21.47 -27.70
N GLU A 654 -15.87 21.69 -28.98
CA GLU A 654 -15.19 21.03 -30.10
C GLU A 654 -13.69 21.33 -30.09
N PHE A 655 -13.33 22.60 -29.88
CA PHE A 655 -11.93 23.01 -29.73
C PHE A 655 -11.27 22.34 -28.52
N ILE A 656 -11.95 22.30 -27.37
CA ILE A 656 -11.40 21.69 -26.15
C ILE A 656 -11.18 20.18 -26.31
N LEU A 657 -12.11 19.47 -26.94
CA LEU A 657 -12.05 18.02 -27.15
C LEU A 657 -11.28 17.62 -28.41
N GLY A 658 -11.07 18.54 -29.35
CA GLY A 658 -10.51 18.27 -30.67
C GLY A 658 -11.41 17.36 -31.51
N SER A 659 -12.73 17.56 -31.46
CA SER A 659 -13.73 16.71 -32.08
C SER A 659 -14.92 17.53 -32.55
N ASP A 660 -15.44 17.24 -33.75
CA ASP A 660 -16.68 17.80 -34.30
C ASP A 660 -17.92 16.99 -33.87
N ASN A 661 -17.76 16.09 -32.89
CA ASN A 661 -18.81 15.22 -32.36
C ASN A 661 -19.57 15.88 -31.21
N VAL A 662 -19.84 17.18 -31.34
CA VAL A 662 -20.67 17.95 -30.42
C VAL A 662 -22.03 18.16 -31.07
N TYR A 663 -23.08 18.05 -30.27
CA TYR A 663 -24.43 18.36 -30.69
C TYR A 663 -24.89 19.63 -29.99
N SER A 664 -25.16 20.66 -30.77
CA SER A 664 -25.90 21.82 -30.29
C SER A 664 -27.22 22.04 -31.01
N LYS A 665 -28.17 22.64 -30.28
CA LYS A 665 -29.41 23.10 -30.91
C LYS A 665 -30.06 24.24 -30.17
N TRP A 666 -30.47 25.25 -30.94
CA TRP A 666 -31.31 26.34 -30.48
C TRP A 666 -32.80 25.96 -30.51
N GLU A 667 -33.58 26.50 -29.56
CA GLU A 667 -35.03 26.31 -29.36
C GLU A 667 -35.48 24.85 -29.20
N LYS A 668 -34.61 23.99 -28.65
CA LYS A 668 -34.89 22.57 -28.43
C LYS A 668 -34.50 22.12 -27.03
N ILE A 669 -35.23 21.12 -26.54
CA ILE A 669 -35.00 20.47 -25.25
C ILE A 669 -34.99 18.95 -25.44
N TYR A 670 -34.15 18.21 -24.73
CA TYR A 670 -34.24 16.75 -24.71
C TYR A 670 -35.37 16.28 -23.82
N SER A 671 -36.08 15.24 -24.24
CA SER A 671 -37.03 14.55 -23.35
C SER A 671 -36.37 14.18 -22.02
N GLU A 672 -37.13 14.21 -20.94
CA GLU A 672 -36.64 13.90 -19.59
C GLU A 672 -35.93 12.52 -19.52
N SER A 673 -36.41 11.54 -20.28
CA SER A 673 -35.78 10.23 -20.43
C SER A 673 -34.45 10.26 -21.19
N THR A 674 -34.34 11.06 -22.25
CA THR A 674 -33.09 11.23 -23.01
C THR A 674 -32.06 11.94 -22.14
N LEU A 675 -32.47 12.98 -21.39
CA LEU A 675 -31.60 13.68 -20.46
C LEU A 675 -31.01 12.75 -19.39
N ARG A 676 -31.84 11.90 -18.74
CA ARG A 676 -31.31 10.90 -17.81
C ARG A 676 -30.36 9.91 -18.47
N SER A 677 -30.70 9.44 -19.68
CA SER A 677 -29.84 8.52 -20.42
C SER A 677 -28.48 9.14 -20.76
N MET A 678 -28.38 10.45 -20.95
CA MET A 678 -27.08 11.13 -21.13
C MET A 678 -26.28 11.08 -19.83
N ILE A 679 -26.88 11.51 -18.72
CA ILE A 679 -26.23 11.53 -17.41
C ILE A 679 -25.81 10.12 -16.97
N ASP A 680 -26.64 9.10 -17.20
CA ASP A 680 -26.32 7.69 -16.92
C ASP A 680 -25.11 7.18 -17.72
N ASN A 681 -24.84 7.79 -18.88
CA ASN A 681 -23.66 7.51 -19.71
C ASN A 681 -22.50 8.49 -19.44
N ASN A 682 -22.49 9.15 -18.28
CA ASN A 682 -21.48 10.15 -17.89
C ASN A 682 -21.36 11.31 -18.88
N ASN A 683 -22.47 11.71 -19.51
CA ASN A 683 -22.50 12.77 -20.50
C ASN A 683 -23.29 13.97 -19.96
N PRO A 684 -22.61 14.96 -19.35
CA PRO A 684 -23.26 16.13 -18.79
C PRO A 684 -23.79 17.03 -19.91
N VAL A 685 -24.81 17.80 -19.57
CA VAL A 685 -25.57 18.59 -20.55
C VAL A 685 -25.45 20.07 -20.22
N ILE A 686 -24.91 20.84 -21.15
CA ILE A 686 -24.91 22.31 -21.06
C ILE A 686 -26.28 22.82 -21.49
N ILE A 687 -26.87 23.66 -20.65
CA ILE A 687 -28.15 24.31 -20.90
C ILE A 687 -27.94 25.80 -21.01
N SER A 688 -28.34 26.34 -22.16
CA SER A 688 -28.41 27.77 -22.41
C SER A 688 -29.78 28.30 -22.05
N ARG A 689 -29.78 29.31 -21.18
CA ARG A 689 -30.98 29.98 -20.67
C ARG A 689 -31.08 31.39 -21.23
N GLY A 690 -32.30 31.85 -21.51
CA GLY A 690 -32.58 33.20 -21.97
C GLY A 690 -33.44 33.99 -21.01
N TRP A 691 -33.15 35.29 -20.90
CA TRP A 691 -33.99 36.23 -20.17
C TRP A 691 -34.67 37.21 -21.13
N TYR A 692 -35.96 37.42 -20.89
CA TYR A 692 -36.83 38.21 -21.75
C TYR A 692 -37.47 39.37 -21.00
N ARG A 693 -37.63 40.49 -21.72
CA ARG A 693 -38.48 41.60 -21.27
C ARG A 693 -39.94 41.23 -21.51
N ILE A 694 -40.84 42.00 -20.88
CA ILE A 694 -42.31 41.81 -20.98
C ILE A 694 -42.80 41.88 -22.44
N ASP A 695 -42.10 42.61 -23.30
CA ASP A 695 -42.41 42.74 -24.74
C ASP A 695 -41.91 41.58 -25.60
N GLY A 696 -41.33 40.54 -24.99
CA GLY A 696 -40.78 39.38 -25.68
C GLY A 696 -39.38 39.61 -26.28
N THR A 697 -38.72 40.75 -26.00
CA THR A 697 -37.34 40.97 -26.45
C THR A 697 -36.33 40.30 -25.52
N ARG A 698 -35.40 39.53 -26.09
CA ARG A 698 -34.30 38.89 -25.35
C ARG A 698 -33.34 39.96 -24.82
N ASN A 699 -33.02 39.90 -23.53
CA ASN A 699 -32.18 40.88 -22.82
C ASN A 699 -30.96 40.26 -22.12
N GLY A 700 -30.71 38.97 -22.34
CA GLY A 700 -29.53 38.27 -21.85
C GLY A 700 -29.69 36.76 -21.97
N GLY A 701 -28.63 36.04 -21.65
CA GLY A 701 -28.66 34.59 -21.49
C GLY A 701 -27.49 34.09 -20.66
N HIS A 702 -27.51 32.80 -20.35
CA HIS A 702 -26.57 32.19 -19.42
C HIS A 702 -26.50 30.68 -19.58
N ASP A 703 -25.29 30.13 -19.51
CA ASP A 703 -25.06 28.70 -19.61
C ASP A 703 -24.79 28.09 -18.23
N THR A 704 -25.38 26.91 -18.02
CA THR A 704 -25.25 26.11 -16.80
C THR A 704 -25.11 24.63 -17.19
N ILE A 705 -24.61 23.79 -16.30
CA ILE A 705 -24.39 22.37 -16.59
C ILE A 705 -25.27 21.48 -15.71
N ILE A 706 -25.98 20.52 -16.32
CA ILE A 706 -26.57 19.36 -15.63
C ILE A 706 -25.52 18.26 -15.62
N TYR A 707 -25.20 17.78 -14.42
CA TYR A 707 -24.17 16.76 -14.24
C TYR A 707 -24.67 15.53 -13.47
N GLY A 708 -25.90 15.57 -12.96
CA GLY A 708 -26.45 14.54 -12.10
C GLY A 708 -27.97 14.61 -12.03
N TYR A 709 -28.57 13.55 -11.52
CA TYR A 709 -29.97 13.55 -11.11
C TYR A 709 -30.20 12.51 -10.02
N HIS A 710 -31.25 12.70 -9.23
CA HIS A 710 -31.67 11.75 -8.21
C HIS A 710 -33.21 11.71 -8.11
N TRP A 711 -33.72 10.65 -7.50
CA TRP A 711 -35.15 10.50 -7.24
C TRP A 711 -35.53 11.19 -5.92
N ASP A 712 -36.52 12.08 -5.97
CA ASP A 712 -37.10 12.70 -4.78
C ASP A 712 -38.38 11.95 -4.37
N GLU A 713 -38.29 11.22 -3.26
CA GLU A 713 -39.39 10.39 -2.73
C GLU A 713 -40.58 11.21 -2.20
N VAL A 714 -40.37 12.48 -1.85
CA VAL A 714 -41.43 13.34 -1.30
C VAL A 714 -42.37 13.81 -2.41
N TYR A 715 -41.80 14.14 -3.56
CA TYR A 715 -42.55 14.67 -4.70
C TYR A 715 -42.77 13.63 -5.81
N ASN A 716 -42.15 12.45 -5.70
CA ASN A 716 -42.28 11.34 -6.64
C ASN A 716 -41.90 11.77 -8.08
N ILE A 717 -40.77 12.47 -8.19
CA ILE A 717 -40.21 12.98 -9.44
C ILE A 717 -38.68 12.85 -9.42
N TYR A 718 -38.06 12.93 -10.60
CA TYR A 718 -36.62 13.15 -10.69
C TYR A 718 -36.27 14.62 -10.52
N VAL A 719 -35.19 14.88 -9.80
CA VAL A 719 -34.61 16.20 -9.57
C VAL A 719 -33.17 16.18 -10.11
N TYR A 720 -32.78 17.25 -10.79
CA TYR A 720 -31.52 17.33 -11.52
C TYR A 720 -30.54 18.25 -10.81
N ASP A 721 -29.28 17.81 -10.77
CA ASP A 721 -28.16 18.50 -10.16
C ASP A 721 -27.57 19.46 -11.19
N ILE A 722 -27.64 20.76 -10.90
CA ILE A 722 -27.20 21.83 -11.79
C ILE A 722 -26.08 22.61 -11.11
N TYR A 723 -25.05 22.95 -11.88
CA TYR A 723 -24.06 23.93 -11.47
C TYR A 723 -24.14 25.17 -12.33
N ASP A 724 -24.22 26.31 -11.66
CA ASP A 724 -24.15 27.64 -12.24
C ASP A 724 -22.73 28.19 -12.05
N PRO A 725 -21.99 28.48 -13.14
CA PRO A 725 -20.63 29.01 -13.03
C PRO A 725 -20.59 30.46 -12.50
N SER A 726 -21.72 31.16 -12.42
CA SER A 726 -21.85 32.49 -11.84
C SER A 726 -22.13 32.43 -10.32
N PRO A 727 -21.66 33.41 -9.52
CA PRO A 727 -20.82 34.57 -9.88
C PRO A 727 -19.34 34.22 -10.15
N VAL A 728 -18.61 35.17 -10.75
CA VAL A 728 -17.18 35.05 -11.08
C VAL A 728 -16.36 34.53 -9.90
N ASN A 729 -15.63 33.44 -10.10
CA ASN A 729 -14.79 32.76 -9.09
C ASN A 729 -15.53 32.26 -7.83
N ILE A 730 -16.87 32.13 -7.89
CA ILE A 730 -17.69 31.65 -6.78
C ILE A 730 -18.52 30.44 -7.23
N GLY A 731 -19.34 30.60 -8.28
CA GLY A 731 -20.28 29.58 -8.76
C GLY A 731 -21.27 29.10 -7.69
N SER A 732 -22.20 28.22 -8.07
CA SER A 732 -23.09 27.56 -7.11
C SER A 732 -23.78 26.31 -7.67
N SER A 733 -23.99 25.30 -6.83
CA SER A 733 -24.85 24.15 -7.13
C SER A 733 -26.27 24.38 -6.64
N TYR A 734 -27.25 23.93 -7.41
CA TYR A 734 -28.66 23.85 -7.00
C TYR A 734 -29.37 22.70 -7.69
N TYR A 735 -30.60 22.42 -7.25
CA TYR A 735 -31.42 21.33 -7.76
C TYR A 735 -32.71 21.86 -8.39
N ARG A 736 -33.16 21.24 -9.48
CA ARG A 736 -34.46 21.57 -10.10
C ARG A 736 -35.20 20.37 -10.64
N SER A 737 -36.53 20.46 -10.63
CA SER A 737 -37.39 19.57 -11.42
C SER A 737 -37.22 19.81 -12.93
N TYR A 738 -37.42 18.77 -13.75
CA TYR A 738 -37.39 18.89 -15.21
C TYR A 738 -38.33 19.98 -15.75
N GLN A 739 -39.52 20.12 -15.16
CA GLN A 739 -40.49 21.15 -15.54
C GLN A 739 -39.99 22.57 -15.27
N SER A 740 -39.34 22.79 -14.12
CA SER A 740 -38.72 24.07 -13.75
C SER A 740 -37.56 24.42 -14.67
N ILE A 741 -36.76 23.41 -15.05
CA ILE A 741 -35.67 23.54 -16.02
C ILE A 741 -36.19 23.99 -17.38
N CYS A 742 -37.28 23.40 -17.88
CA CYS A 742 -37.85 23.77 -19.18
C CYS A 742 -38.45 25.18 -19.20
N ASN A 743 -39.26 25.53 -18.19
CA ASN A 743 -40.16 26.69 -18.29
C ASN A 743 -39.83 27.86 -17.35
N GLY A 744 -38.82 27.72 -16.46
CA GLY A 744 -38.38 28.74 -15.49
C GLY A 744 -39.36 29.06 -14.35
N ASN A 745 -40.67 29.09 -14.65
CA ASN A 745 -41.73 29.64 -13.81
C ASN A 745 -42.84 28.63 -13.42
N SER A 746 -42.68 27.35 -13.76
CA SER A 746 -43.60 26.26 -13.35
C SER A 746 -42.88 25.27 -12.44
N PRO A 747 -42.60 25.67 -11.18
CA PRO A 747 -41.93 24.78 -10.24
C PRO A 747 -42.82 23.58 -9.92
N ALA A 748 -42.28 22.37 -10.07
CA ALA A 748 -42.97 21.15 -9.63
C ALA A 748 -42.77 20.91 -8.13
N ILE A 749 -41.75 21.55 -7.53
CA ILE A 749 -41.45 21.47 -6.10
C ILE A 749 -41.24 22.87 -5.50
N PRO A 750 -41.67 23.14 -4.25
CA PRO A 750 -41.52 24.45 -3.61
C PRO A 750 -40.08 24.94 -3.44
N THR A 751 -39.09 24.03 -3.52
CA THR A 751 -37.66 24.31 -3.37
C THR A 751 -36.96 24.63 -4.68
N ASP A 752 -37.66 24.60 -5.82
CA ASP A 752 -37.11 25.02 -7.11
C ASP A 752 -36.63 26.50 -6.99
N PRO A 753 -35.34 26.81 -7.26
CA PRO A 753 -34.84 28.17 -7.14
C PRO A 753 -35.58 29.13 -8.08
N ASN A 754 -35.91 30.33 -7.60
CA ASN A 754 -36.54 31.35 -8.43
C ASN A 754 -35.56 31.79 -9.53
N ASP A 755 -35.95 31.57 -10.79
CA ASP A 755 -35.23 32.09 -11.95
C ASP A 755 -36.21 32.33 -13.09
N ASN A 756 -36.16 33.54 -13.64
CA ASN A 756 -37.01 33.95 -14.75
C ASN A 756 -36.43 33.53 -16.12
N GLY A 757 -35.29 32.83 -16.13
CA GLY A 757 -34.64 32.31 -17.32
C GLY A 757 -35.34 31.06 -17.84
N ILE A 758 -35.55 30.99 -19.15
CA ILE A 758 -36.15 29.84 -19.83
C ILE A 758 -35.10 29.08 -20.62
N TRP A 759 -35.25 27.76 -20.77
CA TRP A 759 -34.35 26.96 -21.62
C TRP A 759 -34.51 27.37 -23.08
N GLU A 760 -33.41 27.71 -23.74
CA GLU A 760 -33.38 28.05 -25.16
C GLU A 760 -32.42 27.20 -25.99
N GLY A 761 -31.43 26.56 -25.38
CA GLY A 761 -30.45 25.82 -26.14
C GLY A 761 -29.76 24.74 -25.34
N ILE A 762 -29.18 23.82 -26.09
CA ILE A 762 -28.42 22.71 -25.55
C ILE A 762 -27.08 22.60 -26.27
N VAL A 763 -26.05 22.24 -25.52
CA VAL A 763 -24.78 21.72 -26.02
C VAL A 763 -24.42 20.45 -25.25
N VAL A 764 -24.08 19.38 -25.97
CA VAL A 764 -23.70 18.09 -25.38
C VAL A 764 -22.72 17.38 -26.30
N TYR A 765 -21.82 16.58 -25.75
CA TYR A 765 -20.94 15.73 -26.56
C TYR A 765 -21.67 14.45 -27.01
N GLU A 766 -21.59 14.03 -28.28
CA GLU A 766 -22.40 12.93 -28.79
C GLU A 766 -21.74 11.55 -28.64
N ILE A 767 -21.87 10.90 -27.47
CA ILE A 767 -21.34 9.54 -27.22
C ILE A 767 -22.28 8.42 -27.73
N GLY A 768 -23.40 8.76 -28.37
CA GLY A 768 -24.35 7.79 -28.89
C GLY A 768 -25.57 8.44 -29.56
N PRO A 769 -26.49 7.66 -30.17
CA PRO A 769 -27.61 8.19 -30.93
C PRO A 769 -28.70 8.78 -30.01
N TYR A 770 -28.49 10.02 -29.57
CA TYR A 770 -29.43 10.74 -28.73
C TYR A 770 -30.57 11.34 -29.56
N THR A 771 -31.59 10.54 -29.79
CA THR A 771 -32.80 10.97 -30.50
C THR A 771 -33.85 11.55 -29.54
N ASN A 772 -34.83 12.27 -30.09
CA ASN A 772 -35.99 12.87 -29.37
C ASN A 772 -35.72 14.19 -28.65
N THR A 773 -35.31 15.21 -29.41
CA THR A 773 -35.54 16.60 -29.01
C THR A 773 -37.02 16.96 -29.20
N ILE A 774 -37.60 17.64 -28.22
CA ILE A 774 -38.93 18.24 -28.31
C ILE A 774 -38.80 19.72 -28.65
N ASP A 775 -39.79 20.26 -29.35
CA ASP A 775 -39.92 21.71 -29.54
C ASP A 775 -40.09 22.39 -28.19
N TRP A 776 -39.52 23.59 -28.08
CA TRP A 776 -39.73 24.48 -26.96
C TRP A 776 -41.24 24.62 -26.62
N PRO A 777 -41.65 24.47 -25.34
CA PRO A 777 -43.04 24.68 -24.94
C PRO A 777 -43.40 26.18 -24.98
N GLY A 778 -43.63 26.72 -26.17
CA GLY A 778 -43.93 28.14 -26.35
C GLY A 778 -43.96 28.68 -27.78
N ALA A 779 -43.75 27.85 -28.80
CA ALA A 779 -43.98 28.25 -30.20
C ALA A 779 -45.47 28.33 -30.54
#